data_AF-A0A936MDP9-F1
#
_entry.id   AF-A0A936MDP9-F1
#
_cell.length_a   1.000
_cell.length_b   1.000
_cell.length_c   1.000
_cell.angle_alpha   90.00
_cell.angle_beta   90.00
_cell.angle_gamma   90.00
#
_symmetry.space_group_name_H-M   'P 1'
#
loop_
_entity.id
_entity.type
_entity.pdbx_description
1 polymer ?
#
loop_
_entity_poly.entity_id
_entity_poly.type
_entity_poly.pdbx_seq_one_letter_code
_entity_poly.pdbx_strand_id
1 'polypeptide(L)'
;MKYLFTLFLCLVSIQQADAQSISLFNIDASNFPTMKAKFYAFDAAGKQVRPSASELTMTESGQPRTITSVSCPPPPPPIAISSALTVDMSGSMGYVGGAGGTANIDLANAAARAWIQGLPAGQSECALSSFDDNNYLNQDFTTDRSRLMRALSTLSPNGGTNYNVGLYLPFVGSLKISERGKYKRVVVFLSDGLPNTLPDTAAIIAEAKRQNCIIFAVTLGMRCPQSLKDIASQTGGQFYENVTTTKDAEVVYHKIMQVVLGNESCEITWTSDFTCQARNNTIELTWQGLQSHASFTSTQSTIASLKVKPTFVTFDKRLPSTQNDTTLTLTAQNTDFTVTSISQKYGSADFTVVNTSFPLLIPKNMSKTITLRFVPSDSGFKYASIEIVTDKCLSFFSAKGGFQGKKISASTLKLTKPNGGENFVVGSDTVITWIGISPSEDVSLEYSSDNGATWKLLTTQATGLKYVWENVPKPTSTKCLVRVRQFGITSETETNAVLTLAKHSAMVSGVAYSPDGNRIATVSIDGTTMLWAANTGVLLRTLGGHLSSVNGVAYSPDGSSVATASFDETAKIWDANTGALLRTLTGHLGGVLGVAYSPDGSSIATAGMDETAKIWDMNTGALLRTIRGNSELVLGVAYSPDGSNIATECIDGTVKIWDATT
;
A
#
# COMPACT_ATOMS: atom_id res chain seq x y z
N MET A 1 -46.27 69.57 -6.96
CA MET A 1 -46.20 70.21 -5.62
C MET A 1 -47.20 69.50 -4.73
N LYS A 2 -46.90 68.98 -3.53
CA LYS A 2 -45.69 69.02 -2.70
C LYS A 2 -45.94 68.09 -1.48
N TYR A 3 -44.91 67.30 -1.11
CA TYR A 3 -44.66 66.60 0.17
C TYR A 3 -45.49 65.37 0.61
N LEU A 4 -44.99 64.40 1.40
CA LEU A 4 -43.67 63.83 1.76
C LEU A 4 -43.95 62.83 2.92
N PHE A 5 -43.33 61.64 2.91
CA PHE A 5 -42.83 60.81 4.03
C PHE A 5 -43.67 60.66 5.33
N THR A 6 -43.83 59.48 5.92
CA THR A 6 -42.76 58.77 6.64
C THR A 6 -43.23 57.35 6.99
N LEU A 7 -42.54 56.30 6.51
CA LEU A 7 -42.71 54.94 7.04
C LEU A 7 -41.55 54.71 8.02
N PHE A 8 -41.89 54.61 9.31
CA PHE A 8 -40.96 54.32 10.40
C PHE A 8 -40.54 52.84 10.28
N LEU A 9 -39.35 52.58 9.73
CA LEU A 9 -38.74 51.25 9.80
C LEU A 9 -38.08 51.11 11.17
N CYS A 10 -38.67 50.30 12.04
CA CYS A 10 -38.04 49.82 13.27
C CYS A 10 -36.72 49.11 12.89
N LEU A 11 -35.60 49.70 13.28
CA LEU A 11 -34.31 49.03 13.42
C LEU A 11 -34.46 47.97 14.51
N VAL A 12 -34.76 46.73 14.10
CA VAL A 12 -34.54 45.56 14.94
C VAL A 12 -33.07 45.19 14.77
N SER A 13 -32.29 45.44 15.81
CA SER A 13 -30.96 44.91 16.01
C SER A 13 -31.04 43.38 15.97
N ILE A 14 -30.68 42.76 14.85
CA ILE A 14 -30.44 41.31 14.83
C ILE A 14 -29.07 41.11 15.47
N GLN A 15 -29.05 41.01 16.80
CA GLN A 15 -27.98 40.32 17.51
C GLN A 15 -28.10 38.84 17.12
N GLN A 16 -27.32 38.44 16.13
CA GLN A 16 -27.29 37.07 15.63
C GLN A 16 -26.36 36.25 16.53
N ALA A 17 -26.88 35.18 17.12
CA ALA A 17 -26.13 34.26 17.98
C ALA A 17 -24.96 33.62 17.22
N ASP A 18 -23.74 33.66 17.76
CA ASP A 18 -22.62 32.91 17.22
C ASP A 18 -22.78 31.43 17.58
N ALA A 19 -22.39 30.54 16.69
CA ALA A 19 -22.47 29.10 16.94
C ALA A 19 -21.32 28.70 17.87
N GLN A 20 -21.66 28.27 19.08
CA GLN A 20 -20.77 27.60 20.02
C GLN A 20 -20.01 26.45 19.32
N SER A 21 -18.73 26.21 19.66
CA SER A 21 -17.94 25.17 18.97
C SER A 21 -16.83 24.55 19.83
N ILE A 22 -16.41 23.33 19.47
CA ILE A 22 -15.26 22.61 20.03
C ILE A 22 -14.36 22.07 18.92
N SER A 23 -13.05 21.99 19.14
CA SER A 23 -12.08 21.48 18.16
C SER A 23 -10.91 20.77 18.85
N LEU A 24 -10.72 19.49 18.54
CA LEU A 24 -9.70 18.58 19.07
C LEU A 24 -8.61 18.33 18.02
N PHE A 25 -7.33 18.37 18.41
CA PHE A 25 -6.18 18.21 17.52
C PHE A 25 -4.92 17.77 18.26
N ASN A 26 -3.84 17.48 17.50
CA ASN A 26 -2.52 17.11 18.02
C ASN A 26 -2.54 15.98 19.06
N ILE A 27 -3.06 14.81 18.68
CA ILE A 27 -2.99 13.62 19.54
C ILE A 27 -1.52 13.20 19.68
N ASP A 28 -1.06 13.08 20.92
CA ASP A 28 0.26 12.57 21.30
C ASP A 28 0.10 11.21 22.01
N ALA A 29 0.68 10.18 21.39
CA ALA A 29 0.67 8.79 21.84
C ALA A 29 2.03 8.31 22.37
N SER A 30 3.00 9.22 22.54
CA SER A 30 4.39 8.85 22.87
C SER A 30 4.54 8.21 24.26
N ASN A 31 3.67 8.58 25.21
CA ASN A 31 3.73 8.13 26.62
C ASN A 31 2.65 7.08 26.98
N PHE A 32 2.30 6.23 26.02
CA PHE A 32 1.25 5.20 26.17
C PHE A 32 1.38 4.37 27.48
N PRO A 33 0.27 4.12 28.22
CA PRO A 33 -1.14 4.34 27.87
C PRO A 33 -1.67 5.76 28.15
N THR A 34 -0.82 6.67 28.63
CA THR A 34 -1.19 8.05 28.87
C THR A 34 -1.18 8.81 27.54
N MET A 35 -2.36 9.22 27.10
CA MET A 35 -2.57 9.93 25.86
C MET A 35 -2.81 11.41 26.15
N LYS A 36 -2.36 12.27 25.24
CA LYS A 36 -2.60 13.71 25.31
C LYS A 36 -3.16 14.22 24.00
N ALA A 37 -3.94 15.29 24.06
CA ALA A 37 -4.34 16.07 22.90
C ALA A 37 -4.55 17.53 23.29
N LYS A 38 -4.70 18.38 22.28
CA LYS A 38 -5.03 19.79 22.46
C LYS A 38 -6.44 20.06 21.98
N PHE A 39 -7.12 21.01 22.62
CA PHE A 39 -8.43 21.44 22.16
C PHE A 39 -8.71 22.92 22.40
N TYR A 40 -9.67 23.44 21.63
CA TYR A 40 -10.30 24.74 21.83
C TYR A 40 -11.80 24.55 22.02
N ALA A 41 -12.40 25.39 22.87
CA ALA A 41 -13.84 25.51 23.04
C ALA A 41 -14.23 27.00 22.99
N PHE A 42 -15.29 27.33 22.26
CA PHE A 42 -15.77 28.70 22.08
C PHE A 42 -17.25 28.77 22.41
N ASP A 43 -17.66 29.80 23.15
CA ASP A 43 -19.06 30.09 23.43
C ASP A 43 -19.78 30.69 22.21
N ALA A 44 -21.07 30.95 22.39
CA ALA A 44 -21.95 31.56 21.39
C ALA A 44 -21.68 33.06 21.12
N ALA A 45 -20.60 33.62 21.68
CA ALA A 45 -20.08 34.95 21.38
C ALA A 45 -18.67 34.88 20.75
N GLY A 46 -18.22 33.67 20.36
CA GLY A 46 -16.89 33.45 19.78
C GLY A 46 -15.74 33.64 20.77
N LYS A 47 -16.02 33.72 22.08
CA LYS A 47 -14.99 33.84 23.12
C LYS A 47 -14.52 32.45 23.54
N GLN A 48 -13.21 32.28 23.67
CA GLN A 48 -12.66 31.02 24.16
C GLN A 48 -13.13 30.78 25.60
N VAL A 49 -13.72 29.62 25.83
CA VAL A 49 -14.07 29.11 27.15
C VAL A 49 -13.18 27.92 27.50
N ARG A 50 -13.15 27.57 28.79
CA ARG A 50 -12.22 26.59 29.34
C ARG A 50 -13.00 25.53 30.11
N PRO A 51 -13.61 24.57 29.40
CA PRO A 51 -14.36 23.50 30.02
C PRO A 51 -13.46 22.75 30.99
N SER A 52 -13.97 22.48 32.18
CA SER A 52 -13.36 21.58 33.14
C SER A 52 -13.45 20.13 32.66
N ALA A 53 -12.65 19.22 33.24
CA ALA A 53 -12.71 17.80 32.90
C ALA A 53 -14.11 17.18 33.09
N SER A 54 -14.91 17.68 34.04
CA SER A 54 -16.28 17.23 34.30
C SER A 54 -17.31 17.67 33.26
N GLU A 55 -17.00 18.69 32.45
CA GLU A 55 -17.87 19.19 31.39
C GLU A 55 -17.61 18.53 30.04
N LEU A 56 -16.60 17.67 29.98
CA LEU A 56 -16.15 16.99 28.79
C LEU A 56 -16.43 15.50 28.91
N THR A 57 -16.86 14.91 27.81
CA THR A 57 -16.90 13.45 27.67
C THR A 57 -16.10 13.05 26.44
N MET A 58 -15.43 11.90 26.52
CA MET A 58 -14.60 11.43 25.42
C MET A 58 -14.89 9.97 25.11
N THR A 59 -14.90 9.65 23.82
CA THR A 59 -14.87 8.27 23.36
C THR A 59 -13.66 8.03 22.46
N GLU A 60 -13.17 6.80 22.45
CA GLU A 60 -12.12 6.32 21.56
C GLU A 60 -12.66 5.08 20.86
N SER A 61 -12.81 5.17 19.54
CA SER A 61 -13.43 4.15 18.69
C SER A 61 -14.81 3.70 19.23
N GLY A 62 -15.59 4.68 19.72
CA GLY A 62 -16.92 4.47 20.31
C GLY A 62 -16.92 3.98 21.76
N GLN A 63 -15.77 3.70 22.36
CA GLN A 63 -15.67 3.29 23.77
C GLN A 63 -15.41 4.50 24.68
N PRO A 64 -16.17 4.68 25.77
CA PRO A 64 -15.95 5.78 26.70
C PRO A 64 -14.55 5.76 27.32
N ARG A 65 -13.93 6.94 27.44
CA ARG A 65 -12.61 7.13 28.08
C ARG A 65 -12.69 8.07 29.26
N THR A 66 -11.92 7.73 30.30
CA THR A 66 -11.77 8.58 31.48
C THR A 66 -10.75 9.68 31.20
N ILE A 67 -11.20 10.92 31.22
CA ILE A 67 -10.33 12.10 31.18
C ILE A 67 -9.63 12.22 32.53
N THR A 68 -8.30 12.20 32.53
CA THR A 68 -7.48 12.23 33.74
C THR A 68 -7.09 13.65 34.12
N SER A 69 -6.92 14.55 33.16
CA SER A 69 -6.69 15.97 33.43
C SER A 69 -7.09 16.86 32.25
N VAL A 70 -7.43 18.11 32.58
CA VAL A 70 -7.58 19.22 31.63
C VAL A 70 -6.79 20.40 32.18
N SER A 71 -5.95 21.01 31.35
CA SER A 71 -5.14 22.18 31.70
C SER A 71 -5.33 23.28 30.67
N CYS A 72 -5.76 24.47 31.11
CA CYS A 72 -6.01 25.60 30.24
C CYS A 72 -5.20 26.84 30.69
N PRO A 73 -4.13 27.23 29.96
CA PRO A 73 -3.30 28.41 30.27
C PRO A 73 -4.07 29.74 30.21
N PRO A 74 -3.74 30.80 31.00
CA PRO A 74 -4.47 32.08 31.10
C PRO A 74 -4.58 32.84 29.76
N PRO A 75 -5.65 33.65 29.53
CA PRO A 75 -5.82 34.33 28.25
C PRO A 75 -4.84 35.52 28.18
N PRO A 76 -4.06 35.67 27.09
CA PRO A 76 -3.12 36.77 27.00
C PRO A 76 -3.81 38.11 26.69
N PRO A 77 -3.13 39.24 26.92
CA PRO A 77 -3.58 40.54 26.46
C PRO A 77 -3.60 40.61 24.91
N PRO A 78 -4.45 41.46 24.31
CA PRO A 78 -4.54 41.60 22.86
C PRO A 78 -3.22 42.10 22.25
N ILE A 79 -2.78 41.44 21.16
CA ILE A 79 -1.52 41.72 20.47
C ILE A 79 -1.80 42.23 19.04
N ALA A 80 -1.10 43.28 18.60
CA ALA A 80 -1.12 43.72 17.19
C ALA A 80 -0.53 42.64 16.27
N ILE A 81 -1.08 42.48 15.05
CA ILE A 81 -0.59 41.50 14.08
C ILE A 81 -0.30 42.10 12.70
N SER A 82 0.57 41.43 11.96
CA SER A 82 0.83 41.70 10.54
C SER A 82 0.26 40.53 9.73
N SER A 83 -0.93 40.74 9.18
CA SER A 83 -1.65 39.71 8.43
C SER A 83 -1.47 39.83 6.92
N ALA A 84 -1.01 38.78 6.25
CA ALA A 84 -1.11 38.64 4.80
C ALA A 84 -2.34 37.80 4.46
N LEU A 85 -3.39 38.45 3.97
CA LEU A 85 -4.61 37.79 3.49
C LEU A 85 -4.41 37.41 2.03
N THR A 86 -4.43 36.11 1.73
CA THR A 86 -4.16 35.55 0.40
C THR A 86 -5.39 34.85 -0.12
N VAL A 87 -5.88 35.29 -1.27
CA VAL A 87 -7.15 34.83 -1.84
C VAL A 87 -6.90 34.08 -3.14
N ASP A 88 -7.34 32.82 -3.20
CA ASP A 88 -7.42 32.08 -4.46
C ASP A 88 -8.45 32.73 -5.37
N MET A 89 -8.09 32.84 -6.63
CA MET A 89 -8.86 33.51 -7.65
C MET A 89 -8.90 32.66 -8.92
N SER A 90 -8.63 31.35 -8.79
CA SER A 90 -8.82 30.36 -9.84
C SER A 90 -10.21 30.48 -10.50
N GLY A 91 -10.34 29.96 -11.72
CA GLY A 91 -11.60 29.99 -12.46
C GLY A 91 -12.77 29.33 -11.72
N SER A 92 -12.52 28.37 -10.81
CA SER A 92 -13.55 27.76 -9.97
C SER A 92 -14.19 28.74 -9.00
N MET A 93 -13.50 29.81 -8.61
CA MET A 93 -14.01 30.83 -7.70
C MET A 93 -15.22 31.58 -8.30
N GLY A 94 -15.31 31.65 -9.63
CA GLY A 94 -16.45 32.24 -10.35
C GLY A 94 -17.65 31.31 -10.50
N TYR A 95 -17.53 30.04 -10.11
CA TYR A 95 -18.60 29.06 -10.27
C TYR A 95 -19.72 29.29 -9.23
N VAL A 96 -20.95 29.31 -9.71
CA VAL A 96 -22.16 29.35 -8.89
C VAL A 96 -22.75 27.95 -8.89
N GLY A 97 -22.67 27.22 -7.76
CA GLY A 97 -23.40 25.96 -7.58
C GLY A 97 -24.90 26.22 -7.79
N GLY A 98 -25.54 25.43 -8.67
CA GLY A 98 -26.87 25.73 -9.22
C GLY A 98 -27.98 26.13 -8.24
N ALA A 99 -28.98 26.84 -8.78
CA ALA A 99 -30.24 27.30 -8.16
C ALA A 99 -30.11 27.99 -6.79
N GLY A 100 -29.40 29.12 -6.75
CA GLY A 100 -29.43 30.07 -5.62
C GLY A 100 -28.24 30.03 -4.66
N GLY A 101 -27.16 29.31 -5.00
CA GLY A 101 -25.92 29.33 -4.23
C GLY A 101 -25.16 30.66 -4.34
N THR A 102 -24.44 31.03 -3.28
CA THR A 102 -23.48 32.14 -3.27
C THR A 102 -22.24 31.72 -4.08
N ALA A 103 -21.72 32.57 -4.96
CA ALA A 103 -20.48 32.26 -5.68
C ALA A 103 -19.31 32.09 -4.70
N ASN A 104 -18.35 31.22 -4.99
CA ASN A 104 -17.17 31.03 -4.12
C ASN A 104 -16.38 32.35 -3.94
N ILE A 105 -16.36 33.21 -4.96
CA ILE A 105 -15.80 34.56 -4.88
C ILE A 105 -16.55 35.47 -3.91
N ASP A 106 -17.88 35.34 -3.80
CA ASP A 106 -18.68 36.12 -2.85
C ASP A 106 -18.44 35.63 -1.42
N LEU A 107 -18.26 34.31 -1.21
CA LEU A 107 -17.84 33.73 0.06
C LEU A 107 -16.42 34.17 0.45
N ALA A 108 -15.47 34.16 -0.49
CA ALA A 108 -14.12 34.66 -0.27
C ALA A 108 -14.12 36.16 0.07
N ASN A 109 -14.94 36.95 -0.63
CA ASN A 109 -15.11 38.37 -0.34
C ASN A 109 -15.72 38.60 1.04
N ALA A 110 -16.72 37.82 1.45
CA ALA A 110 -17.28 37.90 2.80
C ALA A 110 -16.25 37.53 3.88
N ALA A 111 -15.50 36.44 3.68
CA ALA A 111 -14.41 36.02 4.57
C ALA A 111 -13.32 37.09 4.70
N ALA A 112 -12.89 37.64 3.57
CA ALA A 112 -11.90 38.71 3.51
C ALA A 112 -12.41 40.00 4.17
N ARG A 113 -13.68 40.36 3.98
CA ARG A 113 -14.29 41.53 4.64
C ARG A 113 -14.34 41.35 6.14
N ALA A 114 -14.83 40.21 6.62
CA ALA A 114 -14.85 39.87 8.04
C ALA A 114 -13.43 39.95 8.64
N TRP A 115 -12.44 39.41 7.92
CA TRP A 115 -11.03 39.50 8.28
C TRP A 115 -10.56 40.94 8.49
N ILE A 116 -10.69 41.77 7.46
CA ILE A 116 -10.23 43.17 7.48
C ILE A 116 -10.96 43.98 8.56
N GLN A 117 -12.25 43.72 8.79
CA GLN A 117 -13.08 44.48 9.73
C GLN A 117 -12.81 44.16 11.20
N GLY A 118 -12.51 42.91 11.54
CA GLY A 118 -12.30 42.57 12.94
C GLY A 118 -10.86 42.77 13.42
N LEU A 119 -9.88 42.96 12.52
CA LEU A 119 -8.49 43.24 12.91
C LEU A 119 -8.45 44.41 13.90
N PRO A 120 -7.75 44.34 15.05
CA PRO A 120 -7.70 45.43 16.02
C PRO A 120 -7.44 46.80 15.38
N ALA A 121 -8.45 47.68 15.45
CA ALA A 121 -8.47 48.94 14.70
C ALA A 121 -7.28 49.82 15.09
N GLY A 122 -6.54 50.30 14.08
CA GLY A 122 -5.37 51.18 14.28
C GLY A 122 -4.12 50.51 14.87
N GLN A 123 -4.18 49.21 15.18
CA GLN A 123 -3.06 48.46 15.78
C GLN A 123 -2.50 47.38 14.85
N SER A 124 -3.38 46.63 14.17
CA SER A 124 -2.96 45.57 13.24
C SER A 124 -2.88 46.07 11.80
N GLU A 125 -1.88 45.59 11.06
CA GLU A 125 -1.70 45.89 9.64
C GLU A 125 -2.03 44.65 8.79
N CYS A 126 -2.62 44.88 7.62
CA CYS A 126 -2.96 43.82 6.68
C CYS A 126 -2.40 44.12 5.29
N ALA A 127 -1.84 43.10 4.65
CA ALA A 127 -1.52 43.05 3.23
C ALA A 127 -2.56 42.15 2.54
N LEU A 128 -2.91 42.47 1.29
CA LEU A 128 -3.82 41.66 0.46
C LEU A 128 -3.03 41.10 -0.73
N SER A 129 -3.09 39.79 -0.91
CA SER A 129 -2.49 39.09 -2.03
C SER A 129 -3.52 38.16 -2.70
N SER A 130 -3.32 37.85 -3.98
CA SER A 130 -4.21 36.93 -4.70
C SER A 130 -3.47 36.12 -5.74
N PHE A 131 -3.98 34.93 -6.06
CA PHE A 131 -3.32 34.03 -7.02
C PHE A 131 -4.30 33.29 -7.94
N ASP A 132 -3.87 33.00 -9.16
CA ASP A 132 -4.64 32.37 -10.25
C ASP A 132 -3.74 31.49 -11.17
N ASP A 133 -2.80 30.74 -10.58
CA ASP A 133 -1.59 30.14 -11.16
C ASP A 133 -0.45 31.15 -11.41
N ASN A 134 -0.75 32.44 -11.36
CA ASN A 134 0.20 33.53 -11.16
C ASN A 134 -0.20 34.32 -9.91
N ASN A 135 0.56 35.37 -9.57
CA ASN A 135 0.14 36.32 -8.55
C ASN A 135 -0.13 37.67 -9.21
N TYR A 136 -1.38 38.13 -9.14
CA TYR A 136 -1.84 39.30 -9.89
C TYR A 136 -2.08 40.53 -9.02
N LEU A 137 -2.14 40.39 -7.69
CA LEU A 137 -2.22 41.51 -6.76
C LEU A 137 -1.32 41.25 -5.56
N ASN A 138 -0.41 42.20 -5.29
CA ASN A 138 0.38 42.24 -4.07
C ASN A 138 0.29 43.64 -3.46
N GLN A 139 -0.70 43.86 -2.61
CA GLN A 139 -0.84 45.08 -1.85
C GLN A 139 0.02 44.99 -0.58
N ASP A 140 0.86 45.99 -0.34
CA ASP A 140 1.66 46.08 0.88
C ASP A 140 0.79 46.35 2.13
N PHE A 141 1.39 46.14 3.31
CA PHE A 141 0.75 46.31 4.61
C PHE A 141 0.16 47.71 4.80
N THR A 142 -1.08 47.75 5.27
CA THR A 142 -1.75 48.98 5.65
C THR A 142 -2.69 48.76 6.82
N THR A 143 -2.89 49.80 7.64
CA THR A 143 -3.96 49.86 8.65
C THR A 143 -5.25 50.47 8.09
N ASP A 144 -5.22 51.00 6.85
CA ASP A 144 -6.38 51.57 6.18
C ASP A 144 -7.27 50.46 5.61
N ARG A 145 -8.33 50.16 6.36
CA ARG A 145 -9.36 49.19 5.95
C ARG A 145 -10.05 49.58 4.65
N SER A 146 -10.24 50.88 4.38
CA SER A 146 -10.91 51.33 3.15
C SER A 146 -10.07 51.02 1.91
N ARG A 147 -8.75 51.15 2.02
CA ARG A 147 -7.80 50.76 0.97
C ARG A 147 -7.87 49.26 0.67
N LEU A 148 -7.87 48.43 1.72
CA LEU A 148 -8.00 46.97 1.59
C LEU A 148 -9.33 46.56 0.97
N MET A 149 -10.44 47.19 1.38
CA MET A 149 -11.76 46.93 0.82
C MET A 149 -11.85 47.29 -0.66
N ARG A 150 -11.17 48.35 -1.09
CA ARG A 150 -11.11 48.73 -2.51
C ARG A 150 -10.31 47.71 -3.32
N ALA A 151 -9.17 47.27 -2.83
CA ALA A 151 -8.37 46.24 -3.51
C ALA A 151 -9.10 44.89 -3.58
N LEU A 152 -9.82 44.52 -2.53
CA LEU A 152 -10.67 43.33 -2.53
C LEU A 152 -11.77 43.40 -3.61
N SER A 153 -12.36 44.57 -3.83
CA SER A 153 -13.37 44.76 -4.88
C SER A 153 -12.84 44.70 -6.32
N THR A 154 -11.51 44.70 -6.50
CA THR A 154 -10.89 44.57 -7.84
C THR A 154 -10.54 43.13 -8.22
N LEU A 155 -10.73 42.17 -7.30
CA LEU A 155 -10.41 40.77 -7.55
C LEU A 155 -11.43 40.15 -8.52
N SER A 156 -10.94 39.48 -9.56
CA SER A 156 -11.76 38.79 -10.56
C SER A 156 -11.24 37.36 -10.80
N PRO A 157 -12.09 36.32 -10.76
CA PRO A 157 -11.65 34.95 -11.00
C PRO A 157 -11.09 34.72 -12.40
N ASN A 158 -9.93 34.05 -12.49
CA ASN A 158 -9.26 33.64 -13.73
C ASN A 158 -8.30 32.46 -13.42
N GLY A 159 -7.76 31.76 -14.42
CA GLY A 159 -6.65 30.81 -14.21
C GLY A 159 -6.98 29.63 -13.26
N GLY A 160 -5.99 29.14 -12.51
CA GLY A 160 -6.09 27.94 -11.68
C GLY A 160 -5.42 28.04 -10.31
N THR A 161 -5.41 26.94 -9.56
CA THR A 161 -4.94 26.94 -8.16
C THR A 161 -3.50 26.44 -8.07
N ASN A 162 -2.58 27.26 -7.55
CA ASN A 162 -1.20 26.86 -7.27
C ASN A 162 -0.71 27.38 -5.91
N TYR A 163 -0.63 26.48 -4.93
CA TYR A 163 -0.26 26.87 -3.56
C TYR A 163 1.19 27.34 -3.44
N ASN A 164 2.10 26.84 -4.27
CA ASN A 164 3.49 27.34 -4.25
C ASN A 164 3.52 28.81 -4.67
N VAL A 165 2.73 29.20 -5.67
CA VAL A 165 2.60 30.60 -6.13
C VAL A 165 1.99 31.47 -5.03
N GLY A 166 0.90 31.02 -4.42
CA GLY A 166 0.20 31.79 -3.39
C GLY A 166 0.96 31.89 -2.06
N LEU A 167 1.76 30.89 -1.69
CA LEU A 167 2.44 30.84 -0.38
C LEU A 167 3.94 31.12 -0.47
N TYR A 168 4.68 30.48 -1.37
CA TYR A 168 6.13 30.31 -1.24
C TYR A 168 6.99 30.98 -2.31
N LEU A 169 6.50 31.13 -3.55
CA LEU A 169 7.34 31.55 -4.67
C LEU A 169 8.13 32.83 -4.35
N PRO A 170 9.42 32.87 -4.72
CA PRO A 170 10.24 34.07 -4.55
C PRO A 170 9.55 35.28 -5.17
N PHE A 171 9.61 36.42 -4.49
CA PHE A 171 9.06 37.73 -4.90
C PHE A 171 7.54 37.91 -4.82
N VAL A 172 6.75 36.83 -4.86
CA VAL A 172 5.29 36.94 -4.95
C VAL A 172 4.52 36.12 -3.92
N GLY A 173 5.09 35.09 -3.29
CA GLY A 173 4.37 34.31 -2.28
C GLY A 173 4.00 35.13 -1.04
N SER A 174 2.89 34.80 -0.38
CA SER A 174 2.46 35.48 0.84
C SER A 174 3.47 35.39 1.99
N LEU A 175 4.30 34.34 2.03
CA LEU A 175 5.45 34.25 2.93
C LEU A 175 6.51 35.30 2.63
N LYS A 176 6.68 35.70 1.36
CA LYS A 176 7.59 36.80 1.00
C LYS A 176 7.03 38.16 1.43
N ILE A 177 5.71 38.33 1.35
CA ILE A 177 5.02 39.53 1.82
C ILE A 177 5.13 39.63 3.34
N SER A 178 4.87 38.53 4.06
CA SER A 178 4.89 38.51 5.53
C SER A 178 6.23 38.88 6.14
N GLU A 179 7.35 38.71 5.42
CA GLU A 179 8.67 39.15 5.87
C GLU A 179 8.74 40.64 6.21
N ARG A 180 7.88 41.47 5.57
CA ARG A 180 7.81 42.91 5.78
C ARG A 180 6.92 43.32 6.96
N GLY A 181 6.22 42.36 7.56
CA GLY A 181 5.33 42.60 8.70
C GLY A 181 6.10 42.97 9.97
N LYS A 182 5.61 43.99 10.67
CA LYS A 182 6.18 44.54 11.92
C LYS A 182 5.84 43.74 13.17
N TYR A 183 4.73 43.03 13.17
CA TYR A 183 4.19 42.32 14.33
C TYR A 183 4.18 40.80 14.11
N LYS A 184 3.47 40.05 14.97
CA LYS A 184 3.26 38.61 14.79
C LYS A 184 2.67 38.35 13.40
N ARG A 185 3.38 37.54 12.61
CA ARG A 185 3.12 37.31 11.19
C ARG A 185 2.08 36.21 11.01
N VAL A 186 1.05 36.50 10.25
CA VAL A 186 -0.06 35.59 10.01
C VAL A 186 -0.41 35.59 8.54
N VAL A 187 -0.43 34.43 7.91
CA VAL A 187 -1.01 34.23 6.58
C VAL A 187 -2.39 33.61 6.75
N VAL A 188 -3.40 34.21 6.11
CA VAL A 188 -4.73 33.60 5.97
C VAL A 188 -4.91 33.26 4.51
N PHE A 189 -4.93 31.96 4.20
CA PHE A 189 -4.96 31.43 2.85
C PHE A 189 -6.35 30.89 2.54
N LEU A 190 -7.08 31.56 1.65
CA LEU A 190 -8.43 31.18 1.21
C LEU A 190 -8.32 30.45 -0.13
N SER A 191 -8.93 29.27 -0.29
CA SER A 191 -8.96 28.53 -1.57
C SER A 191 -10.23 27.68 -1.72
N ASP A 192 -10.70 27.48 -2.96
CA ASP A 192 -11.82 26.61 -3.29
C ASP A 192 -11.42 25.40 -4.16
N GLY A 193 -10.12 25.26 -4.44
CA GLY A 193 -9.60 24.33 -5.42
C GLY A 193 -8.47 23.44 -4.89
N LEU A 194 -8.33 22.27 -5.50
CA LEU A 194 -7.11 21.46 -5.39
C LEU A 194 -6.01 22.09 -6.23
N PRO A 195 -4.74 22.00 -5.79
CA PRO A 195 -3.67 22.63 -6.52
C PRO A 195 -3.37 21.84 -7.82
N ASN A 196 -3.19 22.56 -8.92
CA ASN A 196 -2.82 22.03 -10.23
C ASN A 196 -1.47 21.30 -10.21
N THR A 197 -0.60 21.67 -9.25
CA THR A 197 0.69 21.02 -9.00
C THR A 197 0.82 20.72 -7.51
N LEU A 198 1.45 19.59 -7.17
CA LEU A 198 1.65 19.23 -5.76
C LEU A 198 2.50 20.31 -5.06
N PRO A 199 2.07 20.83 -3.91
CA PRO A 199 2.81 21.85 -3.18
C PRO A 199 4.06 21.28 -2.54
N ASP A 200 5.15 22.05 -2.53
CA ASP A 200 6.34 21.75 -1.74
C ASP A 200 6.06 22.09 -0.26
N THR A 201 5.29 21.20 0.36
CA THR A 201 4.78 21.36 1.72
C THR A 201 5.93 21.52 2.73
N ALA A 202 7.03 20.79 2.52
CA ALA A 202 8.20 20.86 3.39
C ALA A 202 8.89 22.23 3.31
N ALA A 203 9.09 22.77 2.09
CA ALA A 203 9.70 24.09 1.92
C ALA A 203 8.81 25.22 2.47
N ILE A 204 7.50 25.16 2.21
CA ILE A 204 6.51 26.11 2.76
C ILE A 204 6.59 26.14 4.29
N ILE A 205 6.56 24.97 4.93
CA ILE A 205 6.62 24.85 6.40
C ILE A 205 7.96 25.34 6.94
N ALA A 206 9.07 24.98 6.30
CA ALA A 206 10.41 25.39 6.72
C ALA A 206 10.56 26.91 6.67
N GLU A 207 10.10 27.53 5.60
CA GLU A 207 10.15 28.97 5.41
C GLU A 207 9.25 29.71 6.41
N ALA A 208 8.00 29.27 6.59
CA ALA A 208 7.10 29.84 7.58
C ALA A 208 7.67 29.78 9.00
N LYS A 209 8.27 28.64 9.39
CA LYS A 209 8.96 28.48 10.68
C LYS A 209 10.17 29.40 10.81
N ARG A 210 11.00 29.52 9.76
CA ARG A 210 12.18 30.40 9.73
C ARG A 210 11.83 31.84 10.09
N GLN A 211 10.69 32.32 9.59
CA GLN A 211 10.24 33.70 9.82
C GLN A 211 9.16 33.85 10.90
N ASN A 212 8.91 32.80 11.70
CA ASN A 212 7.88 32.75 12.74
C ASN A 212 6.49 33.21 12.25
N CYS A 213 6.09 32.74 11.07
CA CYS A 213 4.81 33.04 10.44
C CYS A 213 3.85 31.87 10.62
N ILE A 214 2.62 32.17 11.04
CA ILE A 214 1.54 31.19 11.23
C ILE A 214 0.65 31.20 10.00
N ILE A 215 0.40 30.02 9.40
CA ILE A 215 -0.46 29.90 8.22
C ILE A 215 -1.81 29.27 8.63
N PHE A 216 -2.91 29.97 8.34
CA PHE A 216 -4.26 29.44 8.43
C PHE A 216 -4.78 29.12 7.04
N ALA A 217 -5.39 27.95 6.87
CA ALA A 217 -6.01 27.53 5.61
C ALA A 217 -7.53 27.53 5.75
N VAL A 218 -8.24 28.15 4.82
CA VAL A 218 -9.70 28.17 4.78
C VAL A 218 -10.14 27.70 3.42
N THR A 219 -10.89 26.59 3.39
CA THR A 219 -11.38 25.99 2.15
C THR A 219 -12.87 26.23 1.96
N LEU A 220 -13.22 26.79 0.80
CA LEU A 220 -14.57 27.21 0.44
C LEU A 220 -15.27 26.09 -0.33
N GLY A 221 -16.43 25.64 0.14
CA GLY A 221 -17.22 24.61 -0.54
C GLY A 221 -16.58 23.23 -0.66
N MET A 222 -15.42 22.99 -0.04
CA MET A 222 -14.68 21.72 -0.17
C MET A 222 -13.99 21.30 1.13
N ARG A 223 -13.65 20.01 1.21
CA ARG A 223 -12.76 19.48 2.25
C ARG A 223 -11.35 20.03 2.06
N CYS A 224 -10.66 20.29 3.17
CA CYS A 224 -9.30 20.79 3.13
C CYS A 224 -8.34 19.67 2.68
N PRO A 225 -7.49 19.90 1.66
CA PRO A 225 -6.50 18.92 1.21
C PRO A 225 -5.46 18.62 2.29
N GLN A 226 -4.95 17.37 2.34
CA GLN A 226 -3.99 16.97 3.36
C GLN A 226 -2.74 17.87 3.38
N SER A 227 -2.27 18.32 2.22
CA SER A 227 -1.14 19.25 2.12
C SER A 227 -1.38 20.57 2.86
N LEU A 228 -2.57 21.18 2.72
CA LEU A 228 -2.92 22.40 3.48
C LEU A 228 -3.14 22.10 4.97
N LYS A 229 -3.68 20.92 5.32
CA LYS A 229 -3.80 20.47 6.72
C LYS A 229 -2.42 20.38 7.38
N ASP A 230 -1.44 19.82 6.68
CA ASP A 230 -0.07 19.67 7.15
C ASP A 230 0.62 21.04 7.26
N ILE A 231 0.49 21.91 6.25
CA ILE A 231 1.05 23.28 6.28
C ILE A 231 0.50 24.07 7.46
N ALA A 232 -0.83 24.11 7.64
CA ALA A 232 -1.44 24.88 8.70
C ALA A 232 -1.05 24.35 10.08
N SER A 233 -1.22 23.04 10.31
CA SER A 233 -0.94 22.43 11.63
C SER A 233 0.55 22.53 12.02
N GLN A 234 1.47 22.34 11.07
CA GLN A 234 2.91 22.36 11.37
C GLN A 234 3.50 23.77 11.48
N THR A 235 2.80 24.81 11.05
CA THR A 235 3.21 26.23 11.24
C THR A 235 2.55 26.88 12.46
N GLY A 236 1.81 26.10 13.27
CA GLY A 236 1.11 26.58 14.46
C GLY A 236 -0.26 27.21 14.16
N GLY A 237 -0.74 27.08 12.93
CA GLY A 237 -2.06 27.53 12.50
C GLY A 237 -3.06 26.39 12.47
N GLN A 238 -4.22 26.65 11.88
CA GLN A 238 -5.34 25.70 11.77
C GLN A 238 -5.95 25.76 10.37
N PHE A 239 -6.63 24.68 9.99
CA PHE A 239 -7.41 24.63 8.78
C PHE A 239 -8.91 24.60 9.09
N TYR A 240 -9.69 25.21 8.20
CA TYR A 240 -11.14 25.26 8.24
C TYR A 240 -11.66 24.80 6.88
N GLU A 241 -12.64 23.89 6.87
CA GLU A 241 -13.11 23.24 5.66
C GLU A 241 -14.63 23.30 5.50
N ASN A 242 -15.09 23.17 4.25
CA ASN A 242 -16.49 23.29 3.85
C ASN A 242 -17.16 24.60 4.30
N VAL A 243 -16.47 25.73 4.15
CA VAL A 243 -17.10 27.05 4.36
C VAL A 243 -18.03 27.33 3.19
N THR A 244 -19.35 27.32 3.43
CA THR A 244 -20.37 27.40 2.36
C THR A 244 -21.26 28.63 2.47
N THR A 245 -21.24 29.32 3.62
CA THR A 245 -22.03 30.53 3.86
C THR A 245 -21.16 31.69 4.34
N THR A 246 -21.66 32.91 4.18
CA THR A 246 -21.00 34.11 4.71
C THR A 246 -20.90 34.09 6.24
N LYS A 247 -21.88 33.47 6.92
CA LYS A 247 -21.86 33.30 8.38
C LYS A 247 -20.77 32.31 8.82
N ASP A 248 -20.55 31.22 8.08
CA ASP A 248 -19.45 30.29 8.36
C ASP A 248 -18.09 31.00 8.26
N ALA A 249 -17.93 31.85 7.25
CA ALA A 249 -16.72 32.64 7.04
C ALA A 249 -16.45 33.62 8.21
N GLU A 250 -17.49 34.29 8.73
CA GLU A 250 -17.39 35.12 9.93
C GLU A 250 -16.98 34.31 11.17
N VAL A 251 -17.52 33.11 11.35
CA VAL A 251 -17.17 32.25 12.51
C VAL A 251 -15.71 31.79 12.41
N VAL A 252 -15.27 31.36 11.23
CA VAL A 252 -13.86 30.97 10.98
C VAL A 252 -12.91 32.13 11.28
N TYR A 253 -13.27 33.34 10.86
CA TYR A 253 -12.52 34.55 11.17
C TYR A 253 -12.28 34.73 12.68
N HIS A 254 -13.35 34.70 13.48
CA HIS A 254 -13.24 34.90 14.93
C HIS A 254 -12.34 33.83 15.55
N LYS A 255 -12.45 32.56 15.12
CA LYS A 255 -11.59 31.48 15.61
C LYS A 255 -10.11 31.73 15.30
N ILE A 256 -9.79 32.13 14.07
CA ILE A 256 -8.41 32.46 13.69
C ILE A 256 -7.88 33.61 14.57
N MET A 257 -8.64 34.69 14.74
CA MET A 257 -8.20 35.83 15.55
C MET A 257 -7.92 35.46 17.00
N GLN A 258 -8.73 34.60 17.60
CA GLN A 258 -8.50 34.14 18.97
C GLN A 258 -7.17 33.36 19.06
N VAL A 259 -6.90 32.44 18.13
CA VAL A 259 -5.61 31.72 18.06
C VAL A 259 -4.44 32.70 17.87
N VAL A 260 -4.60 33.67 17.00
CA VAL A 260 -3.57 34.65 16.67
C VAL A 260 -3.23 35.57 17.84
N LEU A 261 -4.25 36.08 18.54
CA LEU A 261 -4.12 36.91 19.74
C LEU A 261 -3.50 36.15 20.93
N GLY A 262 -3.27 34.86 20.77
CA GLY A 262 -2.46 34.05 21.69
C GLY A 262 -3.28 33.28 22.72
N ASN A 263 -4.59 33.10 22.51
CA ASN A 263 -5.34 32.18 23.33
C ASN A 263 -4.73 30.78 23.20
N GLU A 264 -3.98 30.40 24.22
CA GLU A 264 -3.30 29.12 24.27
C GLU A 264 -4.34 27.99 24.39
N SER A 265 -4.11 26.90 23.66
CA SER A 265 -5.00 25.73 23.64
C SER A 265 -5.04 25.06 25.01
N CYS A 266 -6.18 24.50 25.38
CA CYS A 266 -6.23 23.59 26.50
C CYS A 266 -5.57 22.25 26.14
N GLU A 267 -4.88 21.62 27.09
CA GLU A 267 -4.38 20.25 26.99
C GLU A 267 -5.36 19.32 27.73
N ILE A 268 -5.72 18.21 27.09
CA ILE A 268 -6.54 17.15 27.66
C ILE A 268 -5.71 15.87 27.72
N THR A 269 -5.76 15.17 28.87
CA THR A 269 -5.08 13.89 29.08
C THR A 269 -6.11 12.81 29.39
N TRP A 270 -5.90 11.61 28.85
CA TRP A 270 -6.68 10.42 29.20
C TRP A 270 -5.84 9.16 29.20
N THR A 271 -6.41 8.08 29.71
CA THR A 271 -5.82 6.74 29.61
C THR A 271 -6.50 5.98 28.48
N SER A 272 -5.72 5.51 27.51
CA SER A 272 -6.19 4.63 26.43
C SER A 272 -5.95 3.17 26.79
N ASP A 273 -6.77 2.27 26.22
CA ASP A 273 -6.58 0.83 26.37
C ASP A 273 -5.54 0.32 25.37
N PHE A 274 -4.86 -0.76 25.74
CA PHE A 274 -3.97 -1.46 24.82
C PHE A 274 -4.76 -2.10 23.68
N THR A 275 -4.10 -2.23 22.52
CA THR A 275 -4.61 -3.02 21.39
C THR A 275 -3.64 -4.17 21.09
N CYS A 276 -4.15 -5.27 20.53
CA CYS A 276 -3.31 -6.41 20.12
C CYS A 276 -2.82 -6.29 18.67
N GLN A 277 -3.29 -5.29 17.92
CA GLN A 277 -2.98 -5.06 16.51
C GLN A 277 -3.00 -3.57 16.19
N ALA A 278 -2.28 -3.17 15.15
CA ALA A 278 -2.33 -1.80 14.63
C ALA A 278 -3.73 -1.51 14.08
N ARG A 279 -4.35 -0.42 14.55
CA ARG A 279 -5.66 0.05 14.09
C ARG A 279 -5.65 1.57 14.02
N ASN A 280 -6.50 2.11 13.16
CA ASN A 280 -6.83 3.53 13.19
C ASN A 280 -7.90 3.74 14.26
N ASN A 281 -7.59 4.59 15.24
CA ASN A 281 -8.50 4.93 16.33
C ASN A 281 -9.03 6.34 16.10
N THR A 282 -10.32 6.51 16.34
CA THR A 282 -10.98 7.82 16.26
C THR A 282 -11.34 8.27 17.67
N ILE A 283 -10.84 9.45 18.05
CA ILE A 283 -11.20 10.12 19.30
C ILE A 283 -12.35 11.08 19.00
N GLU A 284 -13.39 11.02 19.80
CA GLU A 284 -14.48 11.99 19.82
C GLU A 284 -14.47 12.70 21.17
N LEU A 285 -14.28 14.01 21.15
CA LEU A 285 -14.45 14.87 22.32
C LEU A 285 -15.80 15.58 22.22
N THR A 286 -16.60 15.48 23.27
CA THR A 286 -17.92 16.09 23.37
C THR A 286 -17.95 17.14 24.48
N TRP A 287 -18.57 18.29 24.19
CA TRP A 287 -18.81 19.38 25.12
C TRP A 287 -20.17 20.02 24.84
N GLN A 288 -21.08 19.98 25.82
CA GLN A 288 -22.44 20.56 25.71
C GLN A 288 -23.20 20.14 24.43
N GLY A 289 -23.02 18.88 24.02
CA GLY A 289 -23.66 18.33 22.81
C GLY A 289 -22.91 18.61 21.49
N LEU A 290 -21.85 19.42 21.51
CA LEU A 290 -20.96 19.62 20.36
C LEU A 290 -19.88 18.55 20.33
N GLN A 291 -19.56 18.05 19.14
CA GLN A 291 -18.59 16.98 18.93
C GLN A 291 -17.42 17.47 18.08
N SER A 292 -16.22 17.02 18.42
CA SER A 292 -15.03 17.13 17.57
C SER A 292 -14.31 15.81 17.50
N HIS A 293 -13.85 15.46 16.30
CA HIS A 293 -13.15 14.21 16.05
C HIS A 293 -11.69 14.45 15.67
N ALA A 294 -10.82 13.55 16.13
CA ALA A 294 -9.44 13.43 15.67
C ALA A 294 -9.10 11.94 15.54
N SER A 295 -8.09 11.58 14.75
CA SER A 295 -7.70 10.18 14.57
C SER A 295 -6.20 10.00 14.72
N PHE A 296 -5.80 8.83 15.20
CA PHE A 296 -4.40 8.42 15.27
C PHE A 296 -4.27 6.93 14.91
N THR A 297 -3.10 6.54 14.39
CA THR A 297 -2.78 5.15 14.10
C THR A 297 -1.96 4.56 15.25
N SER A 298 -2.37 3.41 15.79
CA SER A 298 -1.59 2.68 16.80
C SER A 298 -0.18 2.36 16.28
N THR A 299 0.84 2.87 16.96
CA THR A 299 2.25 2.57 16.70
C THR A 299 2.73 1.38 17.55
N GLN A 300 3.93 0.83 17.30
CA GLN A 300 4.48 -0.29 18.09
C GLN A 300 4.50 -0.04 19.62
N SER A 301 4.61 1.22 20.07
CA SER A 301 4.59 1.58 21.50
C SER A 301 3.20 1.45 22.15
N THR A 302 2.14 1.32 21.34
CA THR A 302 0.74 1.23 21.81
C THR A 302 0.18 -0.21 21.75
N ILE A 303 0.88 -1.13 21.08
CA ILE A 303 0.43 -2.51 20.88
C ILE A 303 0.93 -3.38 22.04
N ALA A 304 0.02 -3.93 22.84
CA ALA A 304 0.37 -4.95 23.82
C ALA A 304 0.75 -6.24 23.11
N SER A 305 1.88 -6.83 23.49
CA SER A 305 2.29 -8.13 22.95
C SER A 305 3.07 -8.93 23.97
N LEU A 306 2.90 -10.25 23.92
CA LEU A 306 3.77 -11.19 24.61
C LEU A 306 4.73 -11.79 23.58
N LYS A 307 5.96 -11.27 23.53
CA LYS A 307 6.97 -11.76 22.60
C LYS A 307 7.52 -13.10 23.06
N VAL A 308 7.61 -14.05 22.13
CA VAL A 308 8.19 -15.37 22.37
C VAL A 308 9.51 -15.49 21.63
N LYS A 309 10.58 -15.90 22.30
CA LYS A 309 11.89 -16.12 21.68
C LYS A 309 12.46 -17.49 22.08
N PRO A 310 12.80 -18.37 21.12
CA PRO A 310 12.52 -18.24 19.69
C PRO A 310 11.02 -18.41 19.39
N THR A 311 10.52 -17.80 18.32
CA THR A 311 9.15 -18.02 17.82
C THR A 311 8.99 -19.39 17.13
N PHE A 312 10.10 -19.99 16.70
CA PHE A 312 10.16 -21.31 16.08
C PHE A 312 11.29 -22.15 16.68
N VAL A 313 10.95 -23.32 17.22
CA VAL A 313 11.88 -24.26 17.85
C VAL A 313 12.15 -25.45 16.92
N THR A 314 13.41 -25.87 16.82
CA THR A 314 13.79 -27.09 16.09
C THR A 314 14.56 -28.01 17.02
N PHE A 315 14.14 -29.27 17.13
CA PHE A 315 14.84 -30.31 17.89
C PHE A 315 15.75 -31.20 17.05
N ASP A 316 15.83 -30.99 15.73
CA ASP A 316 16.58 -31.82 14.78
C ASP A 316 16.24 -33.32 14.88
N LYS A 317 17.19 -34.17 14.48
CA LYS A 317 17.05 -35.63 14.47
C LYS A 317 17.15 -36.16 15.91
N ARG A 318 16.03 -36.63 16.45
CA ARG A 318 15.96 -37.26 17.78
C ARG A 318 15.44 -38.69 17.68
N LEU A 319 16.00 -39.58 18.48
CA LEU A 319 15.55 -40.97 18.57
C LEU A 319 14.21 -41.06 19.29
N PRO A 320 13.31 -41.99 18.90
CA PRO A 320 12.05 -42.24 19.59
C PRO A 320 12.23 -42.42 21.10
N SER A 321 11.26 -41.97 21.89
CA SER A 321 11.23 -42.05 23.36
C SER A 321 12.38 -41.32 24.08
N THR A 322 13.18 -40.51 23.37
CA THR A 322 14.23 -39.69 23.99
C THR A 322 13.68 -38.34 24.40
N GLN A 323 13.91 -37.94 25.66
CA GLN A 323 13.52 -36.61 26.13
C GLN A 323 14.50 -35.54 25.66
N ASN A 324 13.97 -34.48 25.03
CA ASN A 324 14.75 -33.33 24.60
C ASN A 324 14.07 -32.05 25.06
N ASP A 325 14.77 -31.24 25.85
CA ASP A 325 14.21 -30.01 26.42
C ASP A 325 14.93 -28.79 25.82
N THR A 326 14.18 -27.70 25.60
CA THR A 326 14.73 -26.39 25.26
C THR A 326 13.94 -25.30 25.98
N THR A 327 14.52 -24.10 26.07
CA THR A 327 13.88 -22.98 26.76
C THR A 327 13.40 -21.92 25.77
N LEU A 328 12.25 -21.33 26.08
CA LEU A 328 11.72 -20.15 25.41
C LEU A 328 11.59 -19.01 26.40
N THR A 329 11.88 -17.80 25.95
CA THR A 329 11.69 -16.56 26.72
C THR A 329 10.41 -15.88 26.28
N LEU A 330 9.54 -15.60 27.24
CA LEU A 330 8.31 -14.82 27.11
C LEU A 330 8.58 -13.42 27.66
N THR A 331 8.41 -12.38 26.84
CA THR A 331 8.62 -10.97 27.23
C THR A 331 7.33 -10.18 27.06
N ALA A 332 6.80 -9.65 28.16
CA ALA A 332 5.61 -8.81 28.14
C ALA A 332 5.98 -7.40 27.67
N GLN A 333 5.27 -6.85 26.69
CA GLN A 333 5.49 -5.51 26.18
C GLN A 333 4.25 -4.63 26.41
N ASN A 334 4.50 -3.39 26.84
CA ASN A 334 3.52 -2.31 27.01
C ASN A 334 2.46 -2.50 28.11
N THR A 335 2.20 -3.73 28.54
CA THR A 335 1.31 -4.09 29.65
C THR A 335 1.76 -5.39 30.32
N ASP A 336 1.26 -5.69 31.52
CA ASP A 336 1.49 -6.97 32.20
C ASP A 336 0.79 -8.11 31.45
N PHE A 337 1.28 -9.34 31.54
CA PHE A 337 0.59 -10.49 30.97
C PHE A 337 0.45 -11.59 32.01
N THR A 338 -0.73 -12.20 32.09
CA THR A 338 -0.99 -13.41 32.86
C THR A 338 -1.17 -14.56 31.89
N VAL A 339 -0.17 -15.43 31.77
CA VAL A 339 -0.31 -16.67 31.00
C VAL A 339 -1.12 -17.66 31.83
N THR A 340 -2.33 -17.98 31.39
CA THR A 340 -3.27 -18.85 32.12
C THR A 340 -3.05 -20.32 31.80
N SER A 341 -2.63 -20.62 30.58
CA SER A 341 -2.23 -21.95 30.16
C SER A 341 -1.39 -21.89 28.89
N ILE A 342 -0.66 -22.96 28.61
CA ILE A 342 -0.05 -23.17 27.30
C ILE A 342 -0.61 -24.47 26.75
N SER A 343 -1.36 -24.35 25.66
CA SER A 343 -2.06 -25.48 25.06
C SER A 343 -1.47 -25.81 23.70
N GLN A 344 -1.15 -27.10 23.51
CA GLN A 344 -0.84 -27.63 22.20
C GLN A 344 -2.16 -27.76 21.43
N LYS A 345 -2.50 -26.70 20.69
CA LYS A 345 -3.80 -26.60 20.03
C LYS A 345 -3.84 -27.34 18.70
N TYR A 346 -2.70 -27.40 18.01
CA TYR A 346 -2.59 -28.04 16.69
C TYR A 346 -1.25 -28.80 16.56
N GLY A 347 -1.27 -29.95 15.89
CA GLY A 347 -0.08 -30.76 15.60
C GLY A 347 0.14 -31.95 16.56
N SER A 348 1.40 -32.34 16.78
CA SER A 348 1.78 -33.54 17.55
C SER A 348 1.76 -33.31 19.06
N ALA A 349 1.24 -34.29 19.79
CA ALA A 349 1.29 -34.37 21.26
C ALA A 349 2.69 -34.67 21.82
N ASP A 350 3.67 -34.96 20.95
CA ASP A 350 5.06 -35.19 21.32
C ASP A 350 5.74 -33.92 21.88
N PHE A 351 5.11 -32.74 21.73
CA PHE A 351 5.57 -31.47 22.27
C PHE A 351 4.76 -31.08 23.52
N THR A 352 5.43 -30.92 24.65
CA THR A 352 4.79 -30.57 25.93
C THR A 352 5.54 -29.45 26.64
N VAL A 353 4.83 -28.57 27.33
CA VAL A 353 5.46 -27.60 28.23
C VAL A 353 5.57 -28.23 29.61
N VAL A 354 6.77 -28.18 30.18
CA VAL A 354 7.10 -28.82 31.46
C VAL A 354 7.67 -27.81 32.44
N ASN A 355 7.68 -28.17 33.72
CA ASN A 355 8.28 -27.38 34.80
C ASN A 355 7.77 -25.92 34.87
N THR A 356 6.52 -25.68 34.43
CA THR A 356 5.88 -24.37 34.42
C THR A 356 4.55 -24.48 35.16
N SER A 357 4.34 -23.61 36.15
CA SER A 357 3.06 -23.51 36.87
C SER A 357 2.27 -22.32 36.34
N PHE A 358 0.95 -22.48 36.23
CA PHE A 358 0.04 -21.42 35.80
C PHE A 358 -0.92 -21.04 36.94
N PRO A 359 -1.36 -19.78 37.05
CA PRO A 359 -1.06 -18.66 36.14
C PRO A 359 0.38 -18.14 36.28
N LEU A 360 1.03 -17.84 35.15
CA LEU A 360 2.37 -17.27 35.10
C LEU A 360 2.27 -15.76 34.80
N LEU A 361 2.53 -14.95 35.82
CA LEU A 361 2.55 -13.49 35.72
C LEU A 361 3.88 -12.99 35.15
N ILE A 362 3.80 -12.14 34.13
CA ILE A 362 4.93 -11.51 33.45
C ILE A 362 4.68 -9.99 33.47
N PRO A 363 5.31 -9.24 34.39
CA PRO A 363 5.12 -7.79 34.46
C PRO A 363 5.60 -7.08 33.19
N LYS A 364 5.05 -5.89 32.93
CA LYS A 364 5.38 -5.03 31.79
C LYS A 364 6.89 -4.89 31.64
N ASN A 365 7.38 -5.13 30.42
CA ASN A 365 8.78 -5.05 30.02
C ASN A 365 9.73 -6.02 30.75
N MET A 366 9.19 -7.02 31.46
CA MET A 366 9.97 -8.13 32.05
C MET A 366 9.85 -9.40 31.21
N SER A 367 10.72 -10.37 31.51
CA SER A 367 10.73 -11.67 30.85
C SER A 367 10.65 -12.83 31.83
N LYS A 368 10.03 -13.94 31.40
CA LYS A 368 10.02 -15.24 32.07
C LYS A 368 10.40 -16.34 31.08
N THR A 369 10.96 -17.44 31.55
CA THR A 369 11.30 -18.58 30.71
C THR A 369 10.32 -19.73 30.94
N ILE A 370 10.07 -20.50 29.88
CA ILE A 370 9.34 -21.76 29.91
C ILE A 370 10.18 -22.85 29.24
N THR A 371 9.95 -24.12 29.61
CA THR A 371 10.65 -25.26 29.01
C THR A 371 9.71 -26.03 28.10
N LEU A 372 10.07 -26.14 26.83
CA LEU A 372 9.42 -27.01 25.87
C LEU A 372 10.19 -28.32 25.78
N ARG A 373 9.46 -29.42 25.95
CA ARG A 373 9.94 -30.79 25.84
C ARG A 373 9.43 -31.45 24.57
N PHE A 374 10.30 -32.13 23.86
CA PHE A 374 9.99 -32.99 22.73
C PHE A 374 10.36 -34.44 23.04
N VAL A 375 9.36 -35.32 23.05
CA VAL A 375 9.51 -36.78 23.18
C VAL A 375 8.91 -37.43 21.93
N PRO A 376 9.71 -37.72 20.88
CA PRO A 376 9.19 -38.30 19.65
C PRO A 376 8.61 -39.69 19.90
N SER A 377 7.35 -39.89 19.50
CA SER A 377 6.67 -41.19 19.59
C SER A 377 7.17 -42.20 18.55
N ASP A 378 7.71 -41.72 17.42
CA ASP A 378 8.23 -42.53 16.32
C ASP A 378 9.35 -41.79 15.56
N SER A 379 9.82 -42.40 14.46
CA SER A 379 10.89 -41.86 13.60
C SER A 379 10.39 -40.93 12.50
N GLY A 380 9.17 -40.40 12.58
CA GLY A 380 8.59 -39.47 11.60
C GLY A 380 8.77 -37.99 11.98
N PHE A 381 8.56 -37.09 11.01
CA PHE A 381 8.52 -35.66 11.27
C PHE A 381 7.27 -35.27 12.07
N LYS A 382 7.47 -34.45 13.11
CA LYS A 382 6.43 -33.94 13.99
C LYS A 382 6.47 -32.41 13.98
N TYR A 383 5.29 -31.81 13.96
CA TYR A 383 5.10 -30.36 13.98
C TYR A 383 4.04 -30.02 15.02
N ALA A 384 4.20 -28.89 15.70
CA ALA A 384 3.17 -28.35 16.58
C ALA A 384 3.13 -26.82 16.52
N SER A 385 1.91 -26.29 16.62
CA SER A 385 1.64 -24.88 16.89
C SER A 385 1.08 -24.79 18.30
N ILE A 386 1.79 -24.11 19.19
CA ILE A 386 1.50 -24.03 20.61
C ILE A 386 0.96 -22.64 20.91
N GLU A 387 -0.26 -22.60 21.47
CA GLU A 387 -0.95 -21.39 21.89
C GLU A 387 -0.58 -21.07 23.33
N ILE A 388 -0.09 -19.86 23.56
CA ILE A 388 0.07 -19.27 24.88
C ILE A 388 -1.20 -18.48 25.16
N VAL A 389 -2.05 -19.05 26.00
CA VAL A 389 -3.31 -18.43 26.41
C VAL A 389 -3.01 -17.40 27.50
N THR A 390 -3.43 -16.16 27.26
CA THR A 390 -3.22 -15.05 28.19
C THR A 390 -4.55 -14.39 28.52
N ASP A 391 -4.54 -13.55 29.56
CA ASP A 391 -5.63 -12.64 29.93
C ASP A 391 -5.84 -11.48 28.94
N LYS A 392 -4.93 -11.31 27.96
CA LYS A 392 -4.89 -10.18 27.02
C LYS A 392 -4.72 -10.67 25.58
N CYS A 393 -3.57 -10.39 24.98
CA CYS A 393 -3.28 -10.76 23.60
C CYS A 393 -2.77 -12.21 23.50
N LEU A 394 -3.34 -12.96 22.57
CA LEU A 394 -2.86 -14.31 22.27
C LEU A 394 -1.44 -14.25 21.72
N SER A 395 -0.64 -15.24 22.09
CA SER A 395 0.70 -15.42 21.54
C SER A 395 0.92 -16.88 21.15
N PHE A 396 1.81 -17.11 20.19
CA PHE A 396 2.05 -18.43 19.61
C PHE A 396 3.54 -18.64 19.41
N PHE A 397 3.94 -19.91 19.50
CA PHE A 397 5.20 -20.37 18.96
C PHE A 397 5.02 -21.73 18.31
N SER A 398 5.97 -22.12 17.49
CA SER A 398 5.90 -23.35 16.72
C SER A 398 7.12 -24.22 16.96
N ALA A 399 6.96 -25.51 16.79
CA ALA A 399 8.04 -26.47 16.99
C ALA A 399 8.04 -27.56 15.93
N LYS A 400 9.24 -28.02 15.56
CA LYS A 400 9.46 -29.21 14.73
C LYS A 400 10.52 -30.14 15.32
N GLY A 401 10.41 -31.43 15.04
CA GLY A 401 11.39 -32.45 15.44
C GLY A 401 11.14 -33.79 14.75
N GLY A 402 12.17 -34.65 14.72
CA GLY A 402 12.11 -35.98 14.10
C GLY A 402 12.97 -36.11 12.84
N PHE A 403 12.88 -37.23 12.14
CA PHE A 403 13.61 -37.51 10.89
C PHE A 403 12.76 -38.33 9.91
N GLN A 404 13.32 -38.77 8.79
CA GLN A 404 12.63 -39.63 7.82
C GLN A 404 13.12 -41.07 7.99
N GLY A 405 12.54 -41.80 8.95
CA GLY A 405 12.83 -43.22 9.21
C GLY A 405 11.71 -44.20 8.78
N LYS A 406 10.57 -43.67 8.31
CA LYS A 406 9.44 -44.43 7.77
C LYS A 406 9.14 -43.87 6.37
N LYS A 407 8.88 -44.73 5.38
CA LYS A 407 8.33 -44.31 4.08
C LYS A 407 7.08 -43.47 4.38
N ILE A 408 7.17 -42.17 4.15
CA ILE A 408 6.05 -41.26 4.38
C ILE A 408 4.98 -41.68 3.37
N SER A 409 3.86 -42.25 3.85
CA SER A 409 2.60 -42.07 3.13
C SER A 409 2.38 -40.57 3.18
N ALA A 410 2.77 -39.86 2.11
CA ALA A 410 2.94 -38.41 2.05
C ALA A 410 2.02 -37.70 3.05
N SER A 411 2.60 -36.98 4.02
CA SER A 411 1.83 -36.04 4.86
C SER A 411 1.42 -34.88 3.96
N THR A 412 0.44 -35.15 3.10
CA THR A 412 -0.16 -34.18 2.21
C THR A 412 -0.84 -33.14 3.08
N LEU A 413 -0.65 -31.87 2.71
CA LEU A 413 -1.37 -30.76 3.30
C LEU A 413 -2.86 -31.11 3.37
N LYS A 414 -3.43 -31.09 4.58
CA LYS A 414 -4.79 -31.51 4.82
C LYS A 414 -5.53 -30.49 5.66
N LEU A 415 -6.67 -30.04 5.15
CA LEU A 415 -7.65 -29.26 5.90
C LEU A 415 -8.21 -30.12 7.05
N THR A 416 -8.16 -29.61 8.28
CA THR A 416 -8.73 -30.29 9.46
C THR A 416 -10.03 -29.66 9.92
N LYS A 417 -10.26 -28.37 9.61
CA LYS A 417 -11.54 -27.67 9.81
C LYS A 417 -11.66 -26.52 8.79
N PRO A 418 -12.81 -26.31 8.12
CA PRO A 418 -13.91 -27.27 8.05
C PRO A 418 -13.47 -28.55 7.34
N ASN A 419 -14.02 -29.71 7.72
CA ASN A 419 -13.70 -30.99 7.09
C ASN A 419 -14.94 -31.81 6.69
N GLY A 420 -16.13 -31.23 6.80
CA GLY A 420 -17.40 -31.81 6.35
C GLY A 420 -18.42 -31.86 7.48
N GLY A 421 -19.59 -31.25 7.26
CA GLY A 421 -20.73 -31.28 8.19
C GLY A 421 -20.85 -30.05 9.10
N GLU A 422 -19.92 -29.09 9.03
CA GLU A 422 -20.04 -27.84 9.77
C GLU A 422 -21.08 -26.88 9.15
N ASN A 423 -21.88 -26.24 10.00
CA ASN A 423 -22.78 -25.15 9.63
C ASN A 423 -22.19 -23.82 10.07
N PHE A 424 -21.90 -22.92 9.13
CA PHE A 424 -21.44 -21.56 9.43
C PHE A 424 -22.59 -20.55 9.30
N VAL A 425 -22.72 -19.69 10.31
CA VAL A 425 -23.70 -18.60 10.29
C VAL A 425 -23.09 -17.41 9.54
N VAL A 426 -23.83 -16.85 8.58
CA VAL A 426 -23.39 -15.65 7.84
C VAL A 426 -23.14 -14.50 8.82
N GLY A 427 -22.02 -13.80 8.66
CA GLY A 427 -21.59 -12.68 9.51
C GLY A 427 -20.97 -13.11 10.84
N SER A 428 -20.85 -14.41 11.12
CA SER A 428 -20.10 -14.89 12.29
C SER A 428 -18.61 -15.06 11.98
N ASP A 429 -17.80 -15.11 13.02
CA ASP A 429 -16.38 -15.42 12.94
C ASP A 429 -16.17 -16.92 13.16
N THR A 430 -15.28 -17.54 12.38
CA THR A 430 -14.92 -18.95 12.49
C THR A 430 -13.42 -19.16 12.33
N VAL A 431 -12.95 -20.41 12.41
CA VAL A 431 -11.54 -20.76 12.26
C VAL A 431 -11.38 -21.89 11.28
N ILE A 432 -10.45 -21.70 10.33
CA ILE A 432 -9.97 -22.72 9.40
C ILE A 432 -8.64 -23.28 9.93
N THR A 433 -8.44 -24.59 9.90
CA THR A 433 -7.23 -25.25 10.41
C THR A 433 -6.72 -26.32 9.45
N TRP A 434 -5.41 -26.58 9.46
CA TRP A 434 -4.77 -27.58 8.60
C TRP A 434 -3.57 -28.26 9.26
N ILE A 435 -3.13 -29.38 8.68
CA ILE A 435 -1.93 -30.14 9.08
C ILE A 435 -1.13 -30.54 7.85
N GLY A 436 0.07 -31.08 8.05
CA GLY A 436 0.90 -31.68 7.00
C GLY A 436 2.05 -30.80 6.49
N ILE A 437 2.15 -29.56 6.96
CA ILE A 437 3.23 -28.61 6.64
C ILE A 437 3.74 -27.91 7.90
N SER A 438 4.85 -27.18 7.81
CA SER A 438 5.36 -26.39 8.94
C SER A 438 4.41 -25.24 9.30
N PRO A 439 4.19 -24.93 10.58
CA PRO A 439 3.46 -23.73 10.99
C PRO A 439 4.08 -22.42 10.51
N SER A 440 5.37 -22.42 10.15
CA SER A 440 6.07 -21.26 9.58
C SER A 440 5.82 -21.08 8.09
N GLU A 441 5.20 -22.05 7.42
CA GLU A 441 4.91 -21.99 5.99
C GLU A 441 3.53 -21.38 5.76
N ASP A 442 3.46 -20.50 4.77
CA ASP A 442 2.22 -19.88 4.32
C ASP A 442 1.34 -20.91 3.59
N VAL A 443 0.03 -20.77 3.77
CA VAL A 443 -0.98 -21.39 2.92
C VAL A 443 -1.92 -20.34 2.37
N SER A 444 -2.41 -20.59 1.16
CA SER A 444 -3.59 -19.91 0.66
C SER A 444 -4.85 -20.68 1.05
N LEU A 445 -5.85 -19.90 1.46
CA LEU A 445 -7.18 -20.37 1.80
C LEU A 445 -8.18 -19.72 0.87
N GLU A 446 -9.02 -20.54 0.27
CA GLU A 446 -10.08 -20.11 -0.60
C GLU A 446 -11.36 -20.83 -0.21
N TYR A 447 -12.49 -20.16 -0.39
CA TYR A 447 -13.80 -20.75 -0.25
C TYR A 447 -14.58 -20.66 -1.56
N SER A 448 -15.52 -21.55 -1.73
CA SER A 448 -16.49 -21.56 -2.82
C SER A 448 -17.87 -21.73 -2.23
N SER A 449 -18.86 -21.02 -2.78
CA SER A 449 -20.27 -21.20 -2.45
C SER A 449 -21.03 -22.00 -3.53
N ASP A 450 -20.35 -22.46 -4.58
CA ASP A 450 -20.94 -23.03 -5.79
C ASP A 450 -20.28 -24.36 -6.20
N ASN A 451 -19.91 -25.18 -5.22
CA ASN A 451 -19.29 -26.50 -5.42
C ASN A 451 -17.96 -26.44 -6.18
N GLY A 452 -17.20 -25.35 -6.02
CA GLY A 452 -15.88 -25.17 -6.60
C GLY A 452 -15.86 -24.65 -8.04
N ALA A 453 -16.99 -24.19 -8.57
CA ALA A 453 -17.04 -23.54 -9.88
C ALA A 453 -16.35 -22.17 -9.85
N THR A 454 -16.54 -21.42 -8.75
CA THR A 454 -15.79 -20.20 -8.45
C THR A 454 -15.15 -20.29 -7.08
N TRP A 455 -13.93 -19.76 -6.97
CA TRP A 455 -13.17 -19.72 -5.73
C TRP A 455 -12.88 -18.29 -5.36
N LYS A 456 -13.19 -17.94 -4.12
CA LYS A 456 -12.95 -16.64 -3.53
C LYS A 456 -11.83 -16.77 -2.52
N LEU A 457 -10.82 -15.94 -2.68
CA LEU A 457 -9.67 -15.89 -1.80
C LEU A 457 -10.05 -15.35 -0.42
N LEU A 458 -9.65 -16.05 0.63
CA LEU A 458 -9.69 -15.55 2.00
C LEU A 458 -8.36 -14.90 2.36
N THR A 459 -7.26 -15.60 2.10
CA THR A 459 -5.91 -15.10 2.31
C THR A 459 -4.91 -15.96 1.52
N THR A 460 -3.74 -15.41 1.21
CA THR A 460 -2.58 -16.14 0.68
C THR A 460 -1.49 -16.40 1.73
N GLN A 461 -1.62 -15.82 2.93
CA GLN A 461 -0.55 -15.74 3.94
C GLN A 461 -1.00 -16.33 5.28
N ALA A 462 -1.84 -17.37 5.23
CA ALA A 462 -2.29 -18.04 6.43
C ALA A 462 -1.14 -18.89 6.99
N THR A 463 -0.69 -18.61 8.22
CA THR A 463 0.40 -19.34 8.90
C THR A 463 -0.06 -19.88 10.24
N GLY A 464 0.81 -20.61 10.95
CA GLY A 464 0.54 -21.07 12.31
C GLY A 464 -0.46 -22.23 12.39
N LEU A 465 -0.75 -22.89 11.26
CA LEU A 465 -1.71 -23.99 11.10
C LEU A 465 -3.19 -23.61 11.34
N LYS A 466 -3.51 -22.31 11.38
CA LYS A 466 -4.86 -21.79 11.59
C LYS A 466 -5.09 -20.45 10.89
N TYR A 467 -6.34 -20.13 10.60
CA TYR A 467 -6.76 -18.82 10.09
C TYR A 467 -8.11 -18.45 10.69
N VAL A 468 -8.20 -17.25 11.29
CA VAL A 468 -9.47 -16.71 11.78
C VAL A 468 -10.19 -16.11 10.57
N TRP A 469 -11.30 -16.73 10.18
CA TRP A 469 -12.16 -16.23 9.12
C TRP A 469 -13.24 -15.36 9.74
N GLU A 470 -13.03 -14.05 9.66
CA GLU A 470 -13.98 -13.05 10.15
C GLU A 470 -15.10 -12.81 9.14
N ASN A 471 -16.33 -12.59 9.62
CA ASN A 471 -17.49 -12.24 8.82
C ASN A 471 -17.78 -13.22 7.65
N VAL A 472 -18.20 -14.45 7.95
CA VAL A 472 -18.57 -15.44 6.92
C VAL A 472 -19.58 -14.82 5.91
N PRO A 473 -19.26 -14.80 4.60
CA PRO A 473 -19.93 -13.94 3.63
C PRO A 473 -21.25 -14.51 3.07
N LYS A 474 -22.08 -13.61 2.53
CA LYS A 474 -23.27 -13.94 1.71
C LYS A 474 -22.89 -14.27 0.25
N PRO A 475 -23.74 -15.00 -0.51
CA PRO A 475 -25.01 -15.61 -0.12
C PRO A 475 -24.83 -16.97 0.60
N THR A 476 -25.86 -17.41 1.33
CA THR A 476 -25.88 -18.74 1.95
C THR A 476 -25.89 -19.83 0.89
N SER A 477 -25.15 -20.93 1.12
CA SER A 477 -25.15 -22.09 0.24
C SER A 477 -24.92 -23.38 1.03
N THR A 478 -25.47 -24.49 0.52
CA THR A 478 -25.20 -25.85 1.00
C THR A 478 -24.09 -26.55 0.20
N LYS A 479 -23.58 -25.89 -0.84
CA LYS A 479 -22.49 -26.38 -1.71
C LYS A 479 -21.16 -25.72 -1.38
N CYS A 480 -20.98 -25.35 -0.12
CA CYS A 480 -19.79 -24.63 0.32
C CYS A 480 -18.58 -25.56 0.38
N LEU A 481 -17.47 -25.13 -0.22
CA LEU A 481 -16.19 -25.81 -0.11
C LEU A 481 -15.14 -24.83 0.44
N VAL A 482 -14.20 -25.35 1.23
CA VAL A 482 -12.99 -24.63 1.63
C VAL A 482 -11.81 -25.49 1.19
N ARG A 483 -10.77 -24.84 0.64
CA ARG A 483 -9.53 -25.51 0.32
C ARG A 483 -8.35 -24.78 0.93
N VAL A 484 -7.34 -25.58 1.27
CA VAL A 484 -6.02 -25.11 1.69
C VAL A 484 -5.01 -25.54 0.64
N ARG A 485 -4.09 -24.64 0.31
CA ARG A 485 -3.01 -24.87 -0.65
C ARG A 485 -1.73 -24.33 -0.05
N GLN A 486 -0.66 -25.12 -0.08
CA GLN A 486 0.63 -24.66 0.42
C GLN A 486 1.13 -23.58 -0.51
N PHE A 487 1.52 -22.44 0.05
CA PHE A 487 2.08 -21.33 -0.70
C PHE A 487 3.50 -21.73 -1.14
N GLY A 488 3.62 -22.25 -2.35
CA GLY A 488 4.86 -22.16 -3.10
C GLY A 488 4.84 -20.82 -3.83
N ILE A 489 5.48 -19.81 -3.22
CA ILE A 489 5.84 -18.49 -3.78
C ILE A 489 5.03 -18.08 -5.01
N THR A 490 4.01 -17.23 -4.83
CA THR A 490 3.45 -16.45 -5.95
C THR A 490 3.18 -14.99 -5.57
N SER A 491 3.94 -14.13 -6.25
CA SER A 491 3.87 -12.68 -6.45
C SER A 491 4.41 -11.72 -5.37
N GLU A 492 5.59 -11.16 -5.64
CA GLU A 492 5.66 -9.72 -5.90
C GLU A 492 6.01 -9.53 -7.38
N THR A 493 6.12 -8.30 -7.86
CA THR A 493 6.79 -7.92 -9.12
C THR A 493 8.28 -8.29 -9.10
N GLU A 494 8.58 -9.57 -8.84
CA GLU A 494 9.83 -10.28 -9.07
C GLU A 494 9.45 -11.71 -9.47
N THR A 495 10.10 -12.20 -10.51
CA THR A 495 9.72 -13.32 -11.38
C THR A 495 9.26 -14.61 -10.67
N ASN A 496 8.23 -15.30 -11.19
CA ASN A 496 7.90 -16.73 -10.89
C ASN A 496 9.01 -17.72 -11.37
N ALA A 497 10.25 -17.25 -11.54
CA ALA A 497 11.36 -18.06 -12.00
C ALA A 497 11.79 -19.00 -10.86
N VAL A 498 11.59 -20.30 -11.05
CA VAL A 498 12.09 -21.33 -10.12
C VAL A 498 13.62 -21.43 -10.20
N LEU A 499 14.19 -21.08 -11.36
CA LEU A 499 15.64 -21.08 -11.64
C LEU A 499 15.97 -19.94 -12.62
N THR A 500 17.10 -19.27 -12.41
CA THR A 500 17.67 -18.26 -13.33
C THR A 500 18.96 -18.78 -13.94
N LEU A 501 19.00 -18.92 -15.27
CA LEU A 501 20.16 -19.45 -16.02
C LEU A 501 20.99 -18.32 -16.62
N ALA A 502 21.90 -17.73 -15.83
CA ALA A 502 22.64 -16.52 -16.20
C ALA A 502 24.10 -16.81 -16.62
N LYS A 503 24.31 -17.34 -17.84
CA LYS A 503 25.68 -17.56 -18.38
C LYS A 503 25.93 -17.02 -19.80
N HIS A 504 24.91 -16.91 -20.64
CA HIS A 504 25.09 -16.32 -21.98
C HIS A 504 25.64 -14.89 -21.88
N SER A 505 26.53 -14.52 -22.80
CA SER A 505 27.17 -13.20 -22.82
C SER A 505 26.40 -12.17 -23.66
N ALA A 506 25.36 -12.61 -24.36
CA ALA A 506 24.43 -11.77 -25.12
C ALA A 506 22.98 -12.25 -24.93
N MET A 507 22.04 -11.60 -25.63
CA MET A 507 20.62 -11.92 -25.58
C MET A 507 20.35 -13.38 -25.93
N VAL A 508 19.59 -14.07 -25.07
CA VAL A 508 19.03 -15.39 -25.36
C VAL A 508 17.89 -15.23 -26.35
N SER A 509 18.01 -15.87 -27.51
CA SER A 509 17.13 -15.74 -28.67
C SER A 509 16.15 -16.90 -28.82
N GLY A 510 16.41 -18.04 -28.14
CA GLY A 510 15.54 -19.22 -28.22
C GLY A 510 15.78 -20.20 -27.08
N VAL A 511 14.76 -21.01 -26.78
CA VAL A 511 14.76 -22.01 -25.72
C VAL A 511 13.96 -23.24 -26.12
N ALA A 512 14.41 -24.43 -25.73
CA ALA A 512 13.68 -25.68 -25.91
C ALA A 512 13.90 -26.63 -24.71
N TYR A 513 12.82 -27.30 -24.27
CA TYR A 513 12.92 -28.43 -23.34
C TYR A 513 13.26 -29.71 -24.08
N SER A 514 14.00 -30.62 -23.43
CA SER A 514 14.06 -32.00 -23.88
C SER A 514 12.69 -32.68 -23.68
N PRO A 515 12.33 -33.69 -24.49
CA PRO A 515 11.03 -34.36 -24.41
C PRO A 515 10.74 -35.00 -23.04
N ASP A 516 11.78 -35.45 -22.32
CA ASP A 516 11.68 -35.99 -20.97
C ASP A 516 11.58 -34.93 -19.87
N GLY A 517 11.67 -33.64 -20.23
CA GLY A 517 11.62 -32.50 -19.32
C GLY A 517 12.87 -32.30 -18.46
N ASN A 518 13.90 -33.13 -18.60
CA ASN A 518 15.06 -33.13 -17.70
C ASN A 518 16.17 -32.16 -18.13
N ARG A 519 16.17 -31.68 -19.37
CA ARG A 519 17.15 -30.73 -19.90
C ARG A 519 16.49 -29.55 -20.59
N ILE A 520 17.21 -28.44 -20.62
CA ILE A 520 16.86 -27.22 -21.37
C ILE A 520 18.02 -26.91 -22.32
N ALA A 521 17.72 -26.54 -23.55
CA ALA A 521 18.66 -25.94 -24.49
C ALA A 521 18.33 -24.46 -24.65
N THR A 522 19.34 -23.60 -24.58
CA THR A 522 19.22 -22.15 -24.82
C THR A 522 20.18 -21.74 -25.93
N VAL A 523 19.74 -20.85 -26.82
CA VAL A 523 20.55 -20.26 -27.90
C VAL A 523 20.64 -18.75 -27.74
N SER A 524 21.74 -18.17 -28.21
CA SER A 524 22.06 -16.76 -27.97
C SER A 524 22.70 -16.09 -29.17
N ILE A 525 22.57 -14.76 -29.19
CA ILE A 525 23.26 -13.86 -30.12
C ILE A 525 24.79 -13.99 -30.02
N ASP A 526 25.32 -14.49 -28.89
CA ASP A 526 26.75 -14.76 -28.67
C ASP A 526 27.33 -15.92 -29.53
N GLY A 527 26.51 -16.57 -30.36
CA GLY A 527 26.92 -17.65 -31.25
C GLY A 527 27.00 -19.02 -30.57
N THR A 528 26.59 -19.12 -29.30
CA THR A 528 26.64 -20.37 -28.54
C THR A 528 25.26 -20.94 -28.26
N THR A 529 25.22 -22.27 -28.09
CA THR A 529 24.08 -22.99 -27.52
C THR A 529 24.51 -23.58 -26.18
N MET A 530 23.67 -23.52 -25.15
CA MET A 530 23.96 -24.08 -23.83
C MET A 530 22.90 -25.11 -23.43
N LEU A 531 23.34 -26.25 -22.88
CA LEU A 531 22.47 -27.31 -22.37
C LEU A 531 22.52 -27.33 -20.85
N TRP A 532 21.35 -27.41 -20.20
CA TRP A 532 21.18 -27.26 -18.76
C TRP A 532 20.39 -28.43 -18.18
N ALA A 533 20.63 -28.77 -16.91
CA ALA A 533 19.74 -29.63 -16.15
C ALA A 533 18.50 -28.83 -15.70
N ALA A 534 17.31 -29.23 -16.15
CA ALA A 534 16.08 -28.47 -15.96
C ALA A 534 15.66 -28.31 -14.49
N ASN A 535 16.00 -29.28 -13.65
CA ASN A 535 15.62 -29.33 -12.23
C ASN A 535 16.56 -28.53 -11.30
N THR A 536 17.78 -28.26 -11.72
CA THR A 536 18.84 -27.67 -10.87
C THR A 536 19.46 -26.41 -11.47
N GLY A 537 19.27 -26.19 -12.78
CA GLY A 537 19.88 -25.07 -13.51
C GLY A 537 21.38 -25.22 -13.74
N VAL A 538 21.94 -26.40 -13.46
CA VAL A 538 23.36 -26.67 -13.71
C VAL A 538 23.62 -26.74 -15.21
N LEU A 539 24.61 -25.99 -15.69
CA LEU A 539 25.08 -26.09 -17.05
C LEU A 539 25.74 -27.46 -17.28
N LEU A 540 25.22 -28.21 -18.23
CA LEU A 540 25.75 -29.49 -18.67
C LEU A 540 26.82 -29.30 -19.76
N ARG A 541 26.53 -28.49 -20.78
CA ARG A 541 27.40 -28.32 -21.97
C ARG A 541 27.25 -26.94 -22.60
N THR A 542 28.30 -26.50 -23.29
CA THR A 542 28.25 -25.36 -24.24
C THR A 542 28.65 -25.90 -25.61
N LEU A 543 27.75 -25.76 -26.59
CA LEU A 543 27.96 -26.16 -27.99
C LEU A 543 28.45 -24.93 -28.75
N GLY A 544 29.76 -24.92 -29.05
CA GLY A 544 30.41 -23.89 -29.84
C GLY A 544 30.64 -24.38 -31.28
N GLY A 545 30.44 -23.50 -32.26
CA GLY A 545 30.74 -23.81 -33.66
C GLY A 545 29.92 -23.07 -34.71
N HIS A 546 28.90 -22.29 -34.31
CA HIS A 546 28.31 -21.28 -35.19
C HIS A 546 29.20 -20.03 -35.25
N LEU A 547 29.23 -19.40 -36.42
CA LEU A 547 30.06 -18.21 -36.70
C LEU A 547 29.31 -16.88 -36.52
N SER A 548 28.01 -16.96 -36.25
CA SER A 548 27.12 -15.83 -36.05
C SER A 548 26.03 -16.22 -35.04
N SER A 549 25.12 -15.28 -34.77
CA SER A 549 24.02 -15.42 -33.81
C SER A 549 23.14 -16.63 -34.10
N VAL A 550 22.86 -17.43 -33.06
CA VAL A 550 21.98 -18.59 -33.14
C VAL A 550 20.58 -18.15 -32.73
N ASN A 551 19.53 -18.46 -33.51
CA ASN A 551 18.17 -17.97 -33.28
C ASN A 551 17.15 -19.07 -32.99
N GLY A 552 17.34 -20.25 -33.57
CA GLY A 552 16.42 -21.38 -33.40
C GLY A 552 17.08 -22.54 -32.67
N VAL A 553 16.29 -23.24 -31.86
CA VAL A 553 16.71 -24.48 -31.19
C VAL A 553 15.56 -25.46 -31.06
N ALA A 554 15.82 -26.74 -31.32
CA ALA A 554 14.86 -27.81 -31.14
C ALA A 554 15.55 -29.10 -30.69
N TYR A 555 14.92 -29.84 -29.78
CA TYR A 555 15.31 -31.21 -29.46
C TYR A 555 14.70 -32.20 -30.45
N SER A 556 15.40 -33.30 -30.74
CA SER A 556 14.78 -34.46 -31.39
C SER A 556 13.71 -35.08 -30.48
N PRO A 557 12.69 -35.76 -31.04
CA PRO A 557 11.59 -36.35 -30.26
C PRO A 557 12.03 -37.39 -29.21
N ASP A 558 13.19 -38.02 -29.42
CA ASP A 558 13.82 -38.95 -28.47
C ASP A 558 14.78 -38.25 -27.47
N GLY A 559 15.00 -36.95 -27.63
CA GLY A 559 15.91 -36.14 -26.81
C GLY A 559 17.41 -36.39 -27.03
N SER A 560 17.78 -37.23 -27.99
CA SER A 560 19.18 -37.64 -28.21
C SER A 560 20.03 -36.59 -28.93
N SER A 561 19.40 -35.68 -29.67
CA SER A 561 20.06 -34.64 -30.45
C SER A 561 19.37 -33.28 -30.33
N VAL A 562 20.12 -32.22 -30.66
CA VAL A 562 19.65 -30.83 -30.69
C VAL A 562 19.96 -30.26 -32.07
N ALA A 563 18.98 -29.62 -32.70
CA ALA A 563 19.18 -28.85 -33.92
C ALA A 563 19.17 -27.35 -33.61
N THR A 564 20.05 -26.59 -34.26
CA THR A 564 20.22 -25.15 -34.08
C THR A 564 20.20 -24.43 -35.42
N ALA A 565 19.63 -23.24 -35.48
CA ALA A 565 19.58 -22.38 -36.67
C ALA A 565 20.30 -21.05 -36.42
N SER A 566 21.09 -20.58 -37.37
CA SER A 566 21.98 -19.43 -37.18
C SER A 566 21.99 -18.45 -38.36
N PHE A 567 22.32 -17.19 -38.04
CA PHE A 567 22.64 -16.15 -39.01
C PHE A 567 23.87 -16.45 -39.88
N ASP A 568 24.65 -17.49 -39.57
CA ASP A 568 25.77 -17.94 -40.42
C ASP A 568 25.32 -18.77 -41.65
N GLU A 569 24.04 -18.69 -41.99
CA GLU A 569 23.41 -19.38 -43.13
C GLU A 569 23.35 -20.91 -42.98
N THR A 570 23.70 -21.43 -41.80
CA THR A 570 23.67 -22.87 -41.52
C THR A 570 22.71 -23.22 -40.39
N ALA A 571 22.19 -24.45 -40.47
CA ALA A 571 21.68 -25.15 -39.30
C ALA A 571 22.66 -26.25 -38.91
N LYS A 572 22.78 -26.56 -37.62
CA LYS A 572 23.69 -27.60 -37.11
C LYS A 572 22.92 -28.58 -36.24
N ILE A 573 23.36 -29.83 -36.27
CA ILE A 573 22.81 -30.92 -35.48
C ILE A 573 23.88 -31.35 -34.50
N TRP A 574 23.52 -31.52 -33.23
CA TRP A 574 24.45 -31.82 -32.15
C TRP A 574 23.98 -33.04 -31.37
N ASP A 575 24.90 -33.87 -30.92
CA ASP A 575 24.60 -34.92 -29.96
C ASP A 575 24.35 -34.28 -28.58
N ALA A 576 23.17 -34.52 -27.99
CA ALA A 576 22.75 -33.85 -26.77
C ALA A 576 23.49 -34.32 -25.51
N ASN A 577 24.16 -35.48 -25.56
CA ASN A 577 24.85 -36.10 -24.43
C ASN A 577 26.34 -35.74 -24.39
N THR A 578 26.98 -35.78 -25.54
CA THR A 578 28.41 -35.52 -25.72
C THR A 578 28.67 -34.06 -26.07
N GLY A 579 27.72 -33.39 -26.73
CA GLY A 579 27.89 -32.06 -27.30
C GLY A 579 28.63 -32.04 -28.64
N ALA A 580 28.87 -33.22 -29.25
CA ALA A 580 29.57 -33.32 -30.52
C ALA A 580 28.72 -32.78 -31.68
N LEU A 581 29.38 -32.11 -32.64
CA LEU A 581 28.74 -31.68 -33.88
C LEU A 581 28.44 -32.90 -34.77
N LEU A 582 27.14 -33.21 -34.87
CA LEU A 582 26.46 -34.12 -35.78
C LEU A 582 26.77 -33.84 -37.26
N ARG A 583 26.19 -32.72 -37.68
CA ARG A 583 26.07 -32.31 -39.08
C ARG A 583 26.02 -30.79 -39.16
N THR A 584 26.42 -30.26 -40.31
CA THR A 584 26.12 -28.87 -40.69
C THR A 584 25.28 -28.92 -41.97
N LEU A 585 24.10 -28.33 -41.91
CA LEU A 585 23.14 -28.23 -43.01
C LEU A 585 23.41 -26.92 -43.74
N THR A 586 23.97 -27.02 -44.95
CA THR A 586 24.30 -25.88 -45.81
C THR A 586 23.37 -25.84 -47.01
N GLY A 587 22.92 -24.64 -47.40
CA GLY A 587 22.08 -24.46 -48.59
C GLY A 587 21.00 -23.39 -48.48
N HIS A 588 20.84 -22.74 -47.33
CA HIS A 588 20.16 -21.44 -47.27
C HIS A 588 21.08 -20.36 -47.84
N LEU A 589 20.49 -19.33 -48.47
CA LEU A 589 21.19 -18.18 -49.06
C LEU A 589 21.06 -16.91 -48.20
N GLY A 590 20.72 -17.10 -46.93
CA GLY A 590 20.54 -16.07 -45.92
C GLY A 590 20.44 -16.71 -44.54
N GLY A 591 20.41 -15.88 -43.49
CA GLY A 591 20.37 -16.37 -42.11
C GLY A 591 19.21 -17.34 -41.86
N VAL A 592 19.48 -18.43 -41.14
CA VAL A 592 18.48 -19.41 -40.72
C VAL A 592 17.87 -18.95 -39.39
N LEU A 593 16.55 -18.80 -39.36
CA LEU A 593 15.81 -18.17 -38.27
C LEU A 593 15.08 -19.18 -37.39
N GLY A 594 14.56 -20.25 -37.99
CA GLY A 594 13.81 -21.30 -37.28
C GLY A 594 14.30 -22.70 -37.61
N VAL A 595 14.08 -23.63 -36.69
CA VAL A 595 14.36 -25.06 -36.87
C VAL A 595 13.34 -25.91 -36.11
N ALA A 596 12.90 -27.02 -36.70
CA ALA A 596 11.99 -27.97 -36.07
C ALA A 596 12.30 -29.41 -36.51
N TYR A 597 12.13 -30.36 -35.59
CA TYR A 597 12.14 -31.78 -35.91
C TYR A 597 10.76 -32.23 -36.40
N SER A 598 10.76 -33.17 -37.35
CA SER A 598 9.59 -34.00 -37.61
C SER A 598 9.24 -34.84 -36.38
N PRO A 599 7.95 -35.17 -36.16
CA PRO A 599 7.53 -35.95 -34.98
C PRO A 599 8.16 -37.35 -34.88
N ASP A 600 8.54 -37.94 -36.02
CA ASP A 600 9.24 -39.23 -36.09
C ASP A 600 10.77 -39.11 -35.96
N GLY A 601 11.30 -37.87 -35.93
CA GLY A 601 12.72 -37.57 -35.82
C GLY A 601 13.55 -37.83 -37.09
N SER A 602 12.92 -38.21 -38.21
CA SER A 602 13.61 -38.61 -39.44
C SER A 602 14.13 -37.43 -40.27
N SER A 603 13.52 -36.27 -40.11
CA SER A 603 13.82 -35.05 -40.87
C SER A 603 13.79 -33.79 -40.01
N ILE A 604 14.46 -32.74 -40.50
CA ILE A 604 14.49 -31.40 -39.90
C ILE A 604 13.92 -30.41 -40.91
N ALA A 605 13.08 -29.49 -40.45
CA ALA A 605 12.67 -28.32 -41.22
C ALA A 605 13.40 -27.08 -40.71
N THR A 606 13.82 -26.21 -41.63
CA THR A 606 14.44 -24.91 -41.34
C THR A 606 13.73 -23.77 -42.06
N ALA A 607 13.72 -22.60 -41.45
CA ALA A 607 13.16 -21.36 -42.01
C ALA A 607 14.27 -20.33 -42.21
N GLY A 608 14.31 -19.63 -43.36
CA GLY A 608 15.41 -18.76 -43.73
C GLY A 608 15.01 -17.37 -44.21
N MET A 609 15.97 -16.46 -44.13
CA MET A 609 15.92 -15.12 -44.74
C MET A 609 15.95 -15.14 -46.27
N ASP A 610 16.21 -16.30 -46.88
CA ASP A 610 16.14 -16.50 -48.32
C ASP A 610 14.70 -16.77 -48.82
N GLU A 611 13.69 -16.42 -48.01
CA GLU A 611 12.26 -16.56 -48.31
C GLU A 611 11.81 -18.03 -48.46
N THR A 612 12.66 -18.98 -48.09
CA THR A 612 12.36 -20.41 -48.19
C THR A 612 12.32 -21.09 -46.83
N ALA A 613 11.54 -22.17 -46.78
CA ALA A 613 11.76 -23.22 -45.80
C ALA A 613 12.39 -24.43 -46.48
N LYS A 614 13.21 -25.20 -45.76
CA LYS A 614 13.91 -26.37 -46.31
C LYS A 614 13.70 -27.59 -45.41
N ILE A 615 13.56 -28.75 -46.01
CA ILE A 615 13.47 -30.04 -45.31
C ILE A 615 14.75 -30.82 -45.56
N TRP A 616 15.35 -31.33 -44.50
CA TRP A 616 16.62 -32.05 -44.50
C TRP A 616 16.44 -33.43 -43.91
N ASP A 617 17.16 -34.41 -44.46
CA ASP A 617 17.28 -35.73 -43.86
C ASP A 617 18.18 -35.65 -42.61
N MET A 618 17.68 -36.09 -41.46
CA MET A 618 18.40 -35.98 -40.16
C MET A 618 19.71 -36.78 -40.16
N ASN A 619 19.71 -37.96 -40.79
CA ASN A 619 20.82 -38.91 -40.71
C ASN A 619 21.99 -38.53 -41.64
N THR A 620 21.66 -38.10 -42.85
CA THR A 620 22.61 -37.77 -43.91
C THR A 620 22.94 -36.28 -43.96
N GLY A 621 22.03 -35.42 -43.49
CA GLY A 621 22.11 -33.97 -43.65
C GLY A 621 21.77 -33.49 -45.08
N ALA A 622 21.26 -34.38 -45.93
CA ALA A 622 20.92 -34.04 -47.31
C ALA A 622 19.67 -33.15 -47.37
N LEU A 623 19.67 -32.16 -48.26
CA LEU A 623 18.49 -31.36 -48.57
C LEU A 623 17.49 -32.23 -49.34
N LEU A 624 16.33 -32.48 -48.74
CA LEU A 624 15.24 -33.24 -49.34
C LEU A 624 14.34 -32.34 -50.19
N ARG A 625 13.96 -31.17 -49.65
CA ARG A 625 13.01 -30.24 -50.31
C ARG A 625 13.33 -28.78 -50.00
N THR A 626 12.98 -27.91 -50.93
CA THR A 626 12.90 -26.45 -50.72
C THR A 626 11.46 -26.00 -50.96
N ILE A 627 10.81 -25.52 -49.91
CA ILE A 627 9.47 -24.96 -49.91
C ILE A 627 9.57 -23.50 -50.35
N ARG A 628 8.90 -23.17 -51.45
CA ARG A 628 8.87 -21.84 -52.07
C ARG A 628 7.45 -21.31 -52.11
N GLY A 629 7.30 -19.98 -52.14
CA GLY A 629 6.01 -19.30 -52.25
C GLY A 629 5.62 -18.47 -51.03
N ASN A 630 6.53 -18.30 -50.05
CA ASN A 630 6.48 -17.17 -49.13
C ASN A 630 6.94 -15.91 -49.86
N SER A 631 6.34 -14.77 -49.53
CA SER A 631 6.60 -13.49 -50.23
C SER A 631 7.79 -12.73 -49.66
N GLU A 632 8.21 -13.06 -48.44
CA GLU A 632 9.32 -12.46 -47.72
C GLU A 632 9.96 -13.48 -46.74
N LEU A 633 10.79 -13.00 -45.80
CA LEU A 633 11.56 -13.81 -44.83
C LEU A 633 10.66 -14.78 -44.06
N VAL A 634 11.10 -16.04 -43.98
CA VAL A 634 10.43 -17.06 -43.16
C VAL A 634 11.07 -17.05 -41.77
N LEU A 635 10.29 -16.66 -40.76
CA LEU A 635 10.79 -16.45 -39.39
C LEU A 635 10.85 -17.76 -38.60
N GLY A 636 9.96 -18.70 -38.88
CA GLY A 636 9.82 -19.94 -38.14
C GLY A 636 9.13 -21.03 -38.93
N VAL A 637 9.23 -22.26 -38.40
CA VAL A 637 8.70 -23.46 -39.03
C VAL A 637 8.25 -24.46 -37.97
N ALA A 638 7.15 -25.16 -38.21
CA ALA A 638 6.64 -26.20 -37.33
C ALA A 638 6.05 -27.37 -38.13
N TYR A 639 6.26 -28.60 -37.66
CA TYR A 639 5.53 -29.77 -38.16
C TYR A 639 4.18 -29.92 -37.46
N SER A 640 3.18 -30.43 -38.18
CA SER A 640 1.97 -30.96 -37.54
C SER A 640 2.32 -32.20 -36.68
N PRO A 641 1.55 -32.51 -35.63
CA PRO A 641 1.85 -33.65 -34.74
C PRO A 641 1.90 -35.02 -35.43
N ASP A 642 1.21 -35.17 -36.57
CA ASP A 642 1.24 -36.36 -37.43
C ASP A 642 2.33 -36.32 -38.51
N GLY A 643 3.07 -35.21 -38.62
CA GLY A 643 4.17 -35.02 -39.56
C GLY A 643 3.74 -34.78 -41.01
N SER A 644 2.44 -34.79 -41.33
CA SER A 644 1.97 -34.67 -42.71
C SER A 644 2.08 -33.26 -43.28
N ASN A 645 2.13 -32.24 -42.42
CA ASN A 645 2.15 -30.84 -42.83
C ASN A 645 3.27 -30.05 -42.16
N ILE A 646 3.68 -28.98 -42.83
CA ILE A 646 4.57 -27.94 -42.30
C ILE A 646 3.83 -26.61 -42.30
N ALA A 647 3.90 -25.89 -41.19
CA ALA A 647 3.50 -24.49 -41.09
C ALA A 647 4.73 -23.60 -41.19
N THR A 648 4.69 -22.57 -42.03
CA THR A 648 5.71 -21.50 -42.10
C THR A 648 5.10 -20.18 -41.70
N GLU A 649 5.75 -19.46 -40.79
CA GLU A 649 5.41 -18.08 -40.44
C GLU A 649 6.31 -17.10 -41.20
N CYS A 650 5.69 -16.11 -41.84
CA CYS A 650 6.37 -15.16 -42.71
C CYS A 650 6.26 -13.73 -42.14
N ILE A 651 7.28 -12.92 -42.37
CA ILE A 651 7.30 -11.51 -41.93
C ILE A 651 6.21 -10.65 -42.60
N ASP A 652 5.69 -11.08 -43.75
CA ASP A 652 4.56 -10.44 -44.44
C ASP A 652 3.20 -10.58 -43.70
N GLY A 653 3.20 -11.20 -42.52
CA GLY A 653 2.03 -11.40 -41.68
C GLY A 653 1.21 -12.64 -42.05
N THR A 654 1.69 -13.48 -42.97
CA THR A 654 1.01 -14.71 -43.37
C THR A 654 1.60 -15.95 -42.70
N VAL A 655 0.72 -16.93 -42.47
CA VAL A 655 1.10 -18.31 -42.14
C VAL A 655 0.62 -19.21 -43.26
N LYS A 656 1.50 -20.06 -43.78
CA LYS A 656 1.18 -21.00 -44.86
C LYS A 656 1.37 -22.43 -44.38
N ILE A 657 0.45 -23.30 -44.81
CA ILE A 657 0.50 -24.74 -44.53
C ILE A 657 0.87 -25.45 -45.83
N TRP A 658 1.84 -26.35 -45.74
CA TRP A 658 2.41 -27.11 -46.84
C TRP A 658 2.30 -28.59 -46.55
N ASP A 659 2.09 -29.40 -47.58
CA ASP A 659 2.25 -30.85 -47.47
C ASP A 659 3.75 -31.16 -47.27
N ALA A 660 4.10 -31.92 -46.25
CA ALA A 660 5.51 -32.24 -45.96
C ALA A 660 6.13 -33.22 -46.99
N THR A 661 5.27 -33.92 -47.73
CA THR A 661 5.63 -35.00 -48.66
C THR A 661 5.63 -34.58 -50.12
N THR A 662 4.94 -33.50 -50.48
CA THR A 662 4.86 -32.95 -51.86
C THR A 662 5.16 -31.47 -51.88
#